data_AF-A0A7K0PEV0-F1
#
_entry.id   AF-A0A7K0PEV0-F1
#
_cell.length_a   1.000
_cell.length_b   1.000
_cell.length_c   1.000
_cell.angle_alpha   90.00
_cell.angle_beta   90.00
_cell.angle_gamma   90.00
#
_symmetry.space_group_name_H-M   'P 1'
#
loop_
_entity.id
_entity.type
_entity.pdbx_description
1 polymer ?
#
loop_
_entity_poly.entity_id
_entity_poly.type
_entity_poly.pdbx_seq_one_letter_code
_entity_poly.pdbx_strand_id
1 'polypeptide(L)'
;MPAGLPPDLDRPPRNRWEWLAKLSSLAHGLPRHLSQHSGGMVVATRPLVDCCPVVPAAMAGRQMVMWDKDSCSDAGFLKIDLLGLGMLSSVERCVELISDRRGEQIDLSRIPLDDPDTYDTIKRADTTGVFQIESRAQMGSLLRTQPENLEDLTIQVAIVRPGPIQGGAVNPYIERRQRMRTDPSFRVPYLHPSLEEPLGQTLGTIIFQDQVIDVSMAFAGFTAGQAEGLRRAMSRKRSKEALEAHFEAFVKGAQETHGNVSEELARQVWDMVRGFSGFGFPKAHGAAFGLLAYQSTWLRVHYGEEFLCSLLDEQPMGFYPPDALVHDAQRRGITVRAPDVRISRDHCTVEADGGVRIGLGYVRGVRAEDVAQLVGERDANGPWASLTDMVGRLGGGLPSLERLAWSGACDGLAVDDGVGESRARRAALWRVGAVAPGRRVAAGTQLALGLEAPEQPDLAAMSSWDRLIADYETTALTTGIHPLGLLRDRLADRRMATSADLRRLRHGSPVSVGGLVLARQRPGSAKGVVFLLLEDELGTVNLVIPPQVYARERLAVRTEPLVVAEGRLERHPSAGGQINVLVRRIRALDDVVPEARRQAATEVARLHRLSPEQLEQWRREQQERGLVAVGGGVAPGGGGRGPGGGGPGGGGRPGGPGGGPAGGDRPGRGTGGDGAPTPLRPAGEGGGRTGRFRDVAPAALNFGQGRSRR
;
A
#
# COMPACT_ATOMS: atom_id res chain seq x y z
N MET A 1 -20.24 15.42 -13.36
CA MET A 1 -20.84 15.69 -14.68
C MET A 1 -20.21 16.95 -15.26
N PRO A 2 -19.66 16.93 -16.49
CA PRO A 2 -19.68 18.13 -17.33
C PRO A 2 -21.10 18.27 -17.89
N ALA A 3 -21.76 19.41 -17.65
CA ALA A 3 -23.01 19.73 -18.34
C ALA A 3 -22.70 20.04 -19.81
N GLY A 4 -23.49 19.52 -20.76
CA GLY A 4 -23.24 19.78 -22.19
C GLY A 4 -23.86 18.83 -23.22
N LEU A 5 -24.58 17.78 -22.82
CA LEU A 5 -25.33 16.92 -23.74
C LEU A 5 -26.72 16.63 -23.17
N PRO A 6 -27.80 17.21 -23.73
CA PRO A 6 -29.12 16.60 -23.62
C PRO A 6 -29.13 15.37 -24.54
N PRO A 7 -29.40 14.16 -24.03
CA PRO A 7 -29.61 13.03 -24.90
C PRO A 7 -31.03 13.12 -25.45
N ASP A 8 -31.16 13.62 -26.68
CA ASP A 8 -32.29 13.29 -27.54
C ASP A 8 -32.21 11.78 -27.83
N LEU A 9 -32.76 10.98 -26.91
CA LEU A 9 -32.63 9.52 -26.90
C LEU A 9 -33.37 8.86 -28.07
N ASP A 10 -34.29 9.58 -28.72
CA ASP A 10 -35.15 9.08 -29.78
C ASP A 10 -34.49 9.18 -31.17
N ARG A 11 -33.43 9.98 -31.32
CA ARG A 11 -32.65 10.01 -32.56
C ARG A 11 -31.70 8.80 -32.64
N PRO A 12 -31.66 8.05 -33.76
CA PRO A 12 -30.75 6.91 -33.91
C PRO A 12 -29.27 7.38 -33.88
N PRO A 13 -28.42 6.81 -33.00
CA PRO A 13 -27.01 7.19 -32.90
C PRO A 13 -26.25 6.91 -34.19
N ARG A 14 -25.51 7.90 -34.70
CA ARG A 14 -24.77 7.86 -35.96
C ARG A 14 -23.32 7.42 -35.77
N ASN A 15 -22.72 7.70 -34.62
CA ASN A 15 -21.31 7.45 -34.35
C ASN A 15 -21.08 6.42 -33.23
N ARG A 16 -19.93 5.72 -33.26
CA ARG A 16 -19.54 4.75 -32.21
C ARG A 16 -19.51 5.36 -30.80
N TRP A 17 -19.16 6.65 -30.67
CA TRP A 17 -19.12 7.34 -29.38
C TRP A 17 -20.52 7.67 -28.84
N GLU A 18 -21.49 7.92 -29.71
CA GLU A 18 -22.90 8.16 -29.32
C GLU A 18 -23.54 6.86 -28.83
N TRP A 19 -23.27 5.75 -29.52
CA TRP A 19 -23.62 4.40 -29.05
C TRP A 19 -22.97 4.09 -27.69
N LEU A 20 -21.69 4.38 -27.51
CA LEU A 20 -21.02 4.21 -26.23
C LEU A 20 -21.69 5.03 -25.12
N ALA A 21 -22.05 6.31 -25.38
CA ALA A 21 -22.72 7.15 -24.40
C ALA A 21 -24.12 6.63 -24.03
N LYS A 22 -24.96 6.29 -25.04
CA LYS A 22 -26.31 5.74 -24.82
C LYS A 22 -26.28 4.41 -24.07
N LEU A 23 -25.45 3.47 -24.51
CA LEU A 23 -25.31 2.15 -23.88
C LEU A 23 -24.69 2.24 -22.47
N SER A 24 -23.72 3.13 -22.24
CA SER A 24 -23.16 3.35 -20.89
C SER A 24 -24.19 3.93 -19.92
N SER A 25 -25.10 4.77 -20.41
CA SER A 25 -26.21 5.29 -19.59
C SER A 25 -27.24 4.22 -19.26
N LEU A 26 -27.56 3.34 -20.22
CA LEU A 26 -28.50 2.22 -20.03
C LEU A 26 -27.92 1.12 -19.13
N ALA A 27 -26.60 0.89 -19.18
CA ALA A 27 -25.91 -0.06 -18.32
C ALA A 27 -25.58 0.49 -16.92
N HIS A 28 -25.88 1.76 -16.64
CA HIS A 28 -25.56 2.38 -15.35
C HIS A 28 -26.40 1.79 -14.22
N GLY A 29 -25.74 1.32 -13.15
CA GLY A 29 -26.39 0.69 -12.00
C GLY A 29 -26.61 -0.82 -12.13
N LEU A 30 -26.30 -1.44 -13.28
CA LEU A 30 -26.31 -2.90 -13.40
C LEU A 30 -25.12 -3.52 -12.61
N PRO A 31 -25.33 -4.63 -11.88
CA PRO A 31 -24.24 -5.35 -11.22
C PRO A 31 -23.29 -5.97 -12.25
N ARG A 32 -21.98 -5.94 -11.99
CA ARG A 32 -20.97 -6.54 -12.89
C ARG A 32 -20.73 -8.03 -12.64
N HIS A 33 -20.46 -8.39 -11.38
CA HIS A 33 -20.13 -9.74 -10.93
C HIS A 33 -20.28 -9.82 -9.41
N LEU A 34 -20.46 -11.02 -8.87
CA LEU A 34 -20.31 -11.29 -7.44
C LEU A 34 -18.84 -11.13 -7.06
N SER A 35 -18.57 -10.38 -5.99
CA SER A 35 -17.22 -10.15 -5.45
C SER A 35 -17.25 -10.17 -3.93
N GLN A 36 -16.18 -10.65 -3.32
CA GLN A 36 -16.07 -10.74 -1.86
C GLN A 36 -15.82 -9.36 -1.25
N HIS A 37 -16.54 -9.02 -0.16
CA HIS A 37 -16.20 -7.86 0.67
C HIS A 37 -14.85 -8.12 1.35
N SER A 38 -13.87 -7.23 1.16
CA SER A 38 -12.44 -7.44 1.49
C SER A 38 -12.11 -7.75 2.96
N GLY A 39 -13.07 -7.59 3.86
CA GLY A 39 -12.99 -8.05 5.26
C GLY A 39 -14.34 -8.45 5.86
N GLY A 40 -15.41 -8.50 5.06
CA GLY A 40 -16.77 -8.61 5.59
C GLY A 40 -17.13 -10.05 5.94
N MET A 41 -17.26 -10.34 7.23
CA MET A 41 -17.68 -11.64 7.76
C MET A 41 -19.10 -11.53 8.32
N VAL A 42 -19.92 -12.56 8.08
CA VAL A 42 -21.27 -12.67 8.62
C VAL A 42 -21.37 -13.91 9.51
N VAL A 43 -22.00 -13.74 10.67
CA VAL A 43 -22.28 -14.79 11.64
C VAL A 43 -23.79 -14.88 11.83
N ALA A 44 -24.32 -16.09 11.66
CA ALA A 44 -25.73 -16.39 11.85
C ALA A 44 -25.91 -17.41 12.99
N THR A 45 -27.07 -17.39 13.64
CA THR A 45 -27.43 -18.31 14.73
C THR A 45 -27.88 -19.70 14.26
N ARG A 46 -27.96 -19.90 12.94
CA ARG A 46 -28.28 -21.16 12.26
C ARG A 46 -27.40 -21.28 11.01
N PRO A 47 -27.31 -22.46 10.35
CA PRO A 47 -26.52 -22.63 9.13
C PRO A 47 -26.89 -21.57 8.07
N LEU A 48 -25.89 -20.89 7.49
CA LEU A 48 -26.12 -19.79 6.53
C LEU A 48 -26.95 -20.22 5.32
N VAL A 49 -26.79 -21.47 4.87
CA VAL A 49 -27.55 -22.06 3.77
C VAL A 49 -29.05 -22.17 4.03
N ASP A 50 -29.49 -22.17 5.30
CA ASP A 50 -30.90 -22.17 5.69
C ASP A 50 -31.50 -20.73 5.68
N CYS A 51 -30.67 -19.70 5.53
CA CYS A 51 -31.08 -18.30 5.50
C CYS A 51 -30.89 -17.64 4.14
N CYS A 52 -29.77 -17.91 3.46
CA CYS A 52 -29.42 -17.29 2.19
C CYS A 52 -28.53 -18.21 1.34
N PRO A 53 -28.55 -18.09 0.00
CA PRO A 53 -27.64 -18.86 -0.84
C PRO A 53 -26.18 -18.50 -0.58
N VAL A 54 -25.34 -19.54 -0.49
CA VAL A 54 -23.89 -19.46 -0.29
C VAL A 54 -23.20 -20.06 -1.51
N VAL A 55 -22.12 -19.43 -1.97
CA VAL A 55 -21.30 -19.90 -3.11
C VAL A 55 -19.81 -19.90 -2.74
N PRO A 56 -18.98 -20.75 -3.36
CA PRO A 56 -17.53 -20.69 -3.19
C PRO A 56 -16.96 -19.33 -3.62
N ALA A 57 -16.00 -18.82 -2.85
CA ALA A 57 -15.22 -17.64 -3.24
C ALA A 57 -14.05 -18.03 -4.15
N ALA A 58 -13.38 -17.04 -4.76
CA ALA A 58 -12.25 -17.26 -5.66
C ALA A 58 -11.03 -17.93 -4.96
N MET A 59 -10.87 -17.72 -3.66
CA MET A 59 -9.84 -18.38 -2.85
C MET A 59 -10.33 -19.75 -2.39
N ALA A 60 -9.52 -20.79 -2.59
CA ALA A 60 -9.81 -22.14 -2.13
C ALA A 60 -10.14 -22.18 -0.62
N GLY A 61 -11.15 -22.96 -0.26
CA GLY A 61 -11.63 -23.09 1.12
C GLY A 61 -12.49 -21.92 1.64
N ARG A 62 -12.69 -20.83 0.89
CA ARG A 62 -13.58 -19.72 1.29
C ARG A 62 -14.96 -19.81 0.64
N GLN A 63 -15.96 -19.28 1.34
CA GLN A 63 -17.36 -19.20 0.91
C GLN A 63 -17.85 -17.75 1.04
N MET A 64 -18.85 -17.36 0.27
CA MET A 64 -19.51 -16.05 0.33
C MET A 64 -21.03 -16.18 0.21
N VAL A 65 -21.76 -15.31 0.92
CA VAL A 65 -23.22 -15.17 0.76
C VAL A 65 -23.52 -14.36 -0.51
N MET A 66 -24.62 -14.64 -1.20
CA MET A 66 -25.02 -13.86 -2.39
C MET A 66 -25.71 -12.53 -2.06
N TRP A 67 -25.99 -12.26 -0.78
CA TRP A 67 -26.63 -11.03 -0.33
C TRP A 67 -25.61 -9.89 -0.15
N ASP A 68 -26.06 -8.66 -0.41
CA ASP A 68 -25.24 -7.48 -0.14
C ASP A 68 -25.20 -7.11 1.35
N LYS A 69 -24.39 -6.11 1.68
CA LYS A 69 -24.18 -5.63 3.05
C LYS A 69 -25.49 -5.22 3.73
N ASP A 70 -26.36 -4.51 3.01
CA ASP A 70 -27.55 -3.89 3.58
C ASP A 70 -28.62 -4.99 3.80
N SER A 71 -28.77 -5.90 2.84
CA SER A 71 -29.63 -7.10 2.95
C SER A 71 -29.22 -8.00 4.12
N CYS A 72 -27.91 -8.20 4.36
CA CYS A 72 -27.42 -8.94 5.53
C CYS A 72 -27.74 -8.23 6.85
N SER A 73 -27.71 -6.89 6.87
CA SER A 73 -28.04 -6.09 8.04
C SER A 73 -29.54 -6.11 8.32
N ASP A 74 -30.38 -6.01 7.29
CA ASP A 74 -31.85 -6.06 7.40
C ASP A 74 -32.34 -7.47 7.84
N ALA A 75 -31.62 -8.52 7.45
CA ALA A 75 -31.82 -9.88 7.94
C ALA A 75 -31.33 -10.11 9.39
N GLY A 76 -30.71 -9.12 10.03
CA GLY A 76 -30.23 -9.20 11.41
C GLY A 76 -29.00 -10.10 11.61
N PHE A 77 -28.20 -10.36 10.57
CA PHE A 77 -26.94 -11.08 10.73
C PHE A 77 -25.92 -10.26 11.51
N LEU A 78 -25.16 -10.91 12.39
CA LEU A 78 -24.01 -10.27 13.04
C LEU A 78 -22.92 -10.08 11.99
N LYS A 79 -22.59 -8.83 11.68
CA LYS A 79 -21.50 -8.48 10.77
C LYS A 79 -20.25 -8.07 11.56
N ILE A 80 -19.11 -8.64 11.18
CA ILE A 80 -17.78 -8.26 11.69
C ILE A 80 -16.90 -7.94 10.47
N ASP A 81 -16.16 -6.83 10.51
CA ASP A 81 -15.17 -6.50 9.48
C ASP A 81 -13.76 -6.82 9.99
N LEU A 82 -13.14 -7.86 9.42
CA LEU A 82 -11.74 -8.23 9.65
C LEU A 82 -10.88 -7.66 8.51
N LEU A 83 -10.20 -6.54 8.77
CA LEU A 83 -9.46 -5.79 7.77
C LEU A 83 -7.96 -6.08 7.87
N GLY A 84 -7.33 -6.43 6.75
CA GLY A 84 -5.87 -6.39 6.62
C GLY A 84 -5.38 -4.95 6.45
N LEU A 85 -4.39 -4.54 7.23
CA LEU A 85 -3.80 -3.20 7.18
C LEU A 85 -2.28 -3.33 7.18
N GLY A 86 -1.63 -3.18 6.01
CA GLY A 86 -0.19 -3.44 5.86
C GLY A 86 0.73 -2.59 6.77
N MET A 87 0.25 -1.45 7.27
CA MET A 87 0.98 -0.69 8.30
C MET A 87 1.08 -1.46 9.63
N LEU A 88 0.08 -2.26 10.01
CA LEU A 88 0.19 -3.09 11.22
C LEU A 88 1.25 -4.18 11.01
N SER A 89 1.27 -4.84 9.86
CA SER A 89 2.34 -5.80 9.50
C SER A 89 3.72 -5.16 9.50
N SER A 90 3.86 -3.94 8.95
CA SER A 90 5.13 -3.19 8.94
C SER A 90 5.59 -2.80 10.34
N VAL A 91 4.65 -2.44 11.21
CA VAL A 91 4.94 -2.08 12.61
C VAL A 91 5.31 -3.32 13.43
N GLU A 92 4.61 -4.45 13.23
CA GLU A 92 4.92 -5.75 13.83
C GLU A 92 6.30 -6.26 13.40
N ARG A 93 6.55 -6.36 12.09
CA ARG A 93 7.87 -6.72 11.52
C ARG A 93 8.99 -5.78 11.99
N CYS A 94 8.72 -4.49 12.19
CA CYS A 94 9.71 -3.55 12.72
C CYS A 94 10.10 -3.91 14.16
N VAL A 95 9.13 -4.22 15.03
CA VAL A 95 9.38 -4.66 16.41
C VAL A 95 10.12 -6.01 16.45
N GLU A 96 9.77 -6.95 15.58
CA GLU A 96 10.50 -8.22 15.43
C GLU A 96 11.96 -7.99 15.02
N LEU A 97 12.22 -7.15 14.02
CA LEU A 97 13.58 -6.78 13.60
C LEU A 97 14.39 -6.09 14.71
N ILE A 98 13.76 -5.24 15.52
CA ILE A 98 14.40 -4.59 16.68
C ILE A 98 14.75 -5.62 17.75
N SER A 99 13.83 -6.54 18.06
CA SER A 99 14.04 -7.68 18.95
C SER A 99 15.25 -8.52 18.51
N ASP A 100 15.25 -8.97 17.25
CA ASP A 100 16.24 -9.92 16.74
C ASP A 100 17.63 -9.30 16.57
N ARG A 101 17.70 -8.02 16.19
CA ARG A 101 18.97 -7.31 15.94
C ARG A 101 19.57 -6.68 17.18
N ARG A 102 18.75 -6.03 18.01
CA ARG A 102 19.21 -5.23 19.16
C ARG A 102 19.01 -5.93 20.51
N GLY A 103 18.20 -6.99 20.55
CA GLY A 103 17.78 -7.65 21.80
C GLY A 103 16.70 -6.86 22.56
N GLU A 104 16.11 -5.83 21.94
CA GLU A 104 15.20 -4.88 22.58
C GLU A 104 13.74 -5.28 22.34
N GLN A 105 13.01 -5.61 23.41
CA GLN A 105 11.60 -6.00 23.35
C GLN A 105 10.70 -4.76 23.47
N ILE A 106 10.23 -4.22 22.34
CA ILE A 106 9.42 -3.00 22.30
C ILE A 106 7.92 -3.31 22.46
N ASP A 107 7.34 -2.92 23.59
CA ASP A 107 5.89 -2.89 23.79
C ASP A 107 5.33 -1.53 23.32
N LEU A 108 4.74 -1.51 22.12
CA LEU A 108 4.14 -0.32 21.51
C LEU A 108 2.94 0.25 22.28
N SER A 109 2.39 -0.47 23.26
CA SER A 109 1.37 0.07 24.18
C SER A 109 1.97 0.88 25.34
N ARG A 110 3.30 0.86 25.50
CA ARG A 110 4.04 1.49 26.60
C ARG A 110 5.08 2.54 26.17
N ILE A 111 5.24 2.79 24.88
CA ILE A 111 6.10 3.89 24.42
C ILE A 111 5.63 5.22 25.01
N PRO A 112 6.53 6.19 25.30
CA PRO A 112 6.13 7.53 25.69
C PRO A 112 5.22 8.13 24.61
N LEU A 113 4.18 8.85 25.02
CA LEU A 113 3.18 9.48 24.12
C LEU A 113 3.34 11.00 24.06
N ASP A 114 4.45 11.50 24.60
CA ASP A 114 4.86 12.89 24.76
C ASP A 114 6.29 13.14 24.22
N ASP A 115 6.88 12.15 23.52
CA ASP A 115 8.24 12.24 22.94
C ASP A 115 8.44 13.47 22.04
N PRO A 116 9.33 14.42 22.42
CA PRO A 116 9.53 15.65 21.66
C PRO A 116 10.02 15.43 20.23
N ASP A 117 10.94 14.48 20.01
CA ASP A 117 11.55 14.24 18.69
C ASP A 117 10.54 13.67 17.68
N THR A 118 9.63 12.81 18.15
CA THR A 118 8.48 12.33 17.37
C THR A 118 7.55 13.49 17.00
N TYR A 119 7.14 14.33 17.96
CA TYR A 119 6.27 15.48 17.67
C TYR A 119 6.96 16.53 16.80
N ASP A 120 8.25 16.79 16.97
CA ASP A 120 9.02 17.71 16.13
C ASP A 120 9.13 17.20 14.68
N THR A 121 9.29 15.90 14.48
CA THR A 121 9.28 15.27 13.15
C THR A 121 7.92 15.42 12.47
N ILE A 122 6.84 15.21 13.21
CA ILE A 122 5.45 15.44 12.76
C ILE A 122 5.21 16.92 12.45
N LYS A 123 5.62 17.85 13.33
CA LYS A 123 5.50 19.31 13.15
C LYS A 123 6.30 19.83 11.96
N ARG A 124 7.45 19.23 11.64
CA ARG A 124 8.22 19.50 10.41
C ARG A 124 7.59 18.91 9.14
N ALA A 125 6.52 18.12 9.27
CA ALA A 125 5.89 17.32 8.22
C ALA A 125 6.85 16.32 7.53
N ASP A 126 7.92 15.91 8.23
CA ASP A 126 8.81 14.82 7.81
C ASP A 126 8.13 13.49 8.12
N THR A 127 7.17 13.09 7.29
CA THR A 127 6.24 11.98 7.55
C THR A 127 6.10 11.02 6.37
N THR A 128 7.09 10.97 5.47
CA THR A 128 7.16 10.01 4.35
C THR A 128 7.10 8.58 4.89
N GLY A 129 6.15 7.77 4.40
CA GLY A 129 5.96 6.37 4.85
C GLY A 129 5.25 6.20 6.20
N VAL A 130 4.81 7.29 6.86
CA VAL A 130 4.10 7.24 8.15
C VAL A 130 2.59 7.10 7.95
N PHE A 131 1.92 6.38 8.86
CA PHE A 131 0.49 6.10 8.72
C PHE A 131 -0.40 7.36 8.69
N GLN A 132 -1.31 7.42 7.70
CA GLN A 132 -2.37 8.44 7.51
C GLN A 132 -1.93 9.91 7.35
N ILE A 133 -0.77 10.32 7.86
CA ILE A 133 -0.31 11.73 7.86
C ILE A 133 0.73 12.04 6.76
N GLU A 134 1.12 11.04 5.96
CA GLU A 134 2.11 11.14 4.87
C GLU A 134 1.65 11.90 3.61
N SER A 135 0.34 12.05 3.37
CA SER A 135 -0.12 12.64 2.10
C SER A 135 0.17 14.15 2.03
N ARG A 136 0.40 14.70 0.82
CA ARG A 136 0.62 16.16 0.61
C ARG A 136 -0.35 17.08 1.38
N ALA A 137 -1.63 16.73 1.42
CA ALA A 137 -2.66 17.53 2.08
C ALA A 137 -2.58 17.41 3.61
N GLN A 138 -2.17 16.24 4.12
CA GLN A 138 -1.89 16.02 5.54
C GLN A 138 -0.61 16.74 5.96
N MET A 139 0.51 16.54 5.24
CA MET A 139 1.77 17.29 5.45
C MET A 139 1.56 18.82 5.42
N GLY A 140 0.79 19.33 4.47
CA GLY A 140 0.45 20.76 4.42
C GLY A 140 -0.47 21.24 5.56
N SER A 141 -1.22 20.33 6.19
CA SER A 141 -2.00 20.61 7.40
C SER A 141 -1.10 20.58 8.63
N LEU A 142 -0.19 19.60 8.79
CA LEU A 142 0.76 19.48 9.90
C LEU A 142 1.57 20.77 10.12
N LEU A 143 2.08 21.36 9.03
CA LEU A 143 2.80 22.64 9.08
C LEU A 143 1.97 23.81 9.62
N ARG A 144 0.64 23.71 9.64
CA ARG A 144 -0.29 24.75 10.10
C ARG A 144 -0.88 24.45 11.48
N THR A 145 -1.31 23.20 11.71
CA THR A 145 -1.89 22.73 12.98
C THR A 145 -0.84 22.65 14.07
N GLN A 146 0.36 22.17 13.74
CA GLN A 146 1.47 21.87 14.66
C GLN A 146 1.00 21.01 15.85
N PRO A 147 0.72 19.70 15.64
CA PRO A 147 0.26 18.81 16.70
C PRO A 147 1.26 18.68 17.85
N GLU A 148 0.77 18.72 19.08
CA GLU A 148 1.58 18.67 20.31
C GLU A 148 1.21 17.49 21.22
N ASN A 149 0.13 16.76 20.91
CA ASN A 149 -0.34 15.59 21.65
C ASN A 149 -1.18 14.63 20.77
N LEU A 150 -1.66 13.52 21.34
CA LEU A 150 -2.48 12.54 20.62
C LEU A 150 -3.89 13.04 20.24
N GLU A 151 -4.47 14.01 20.97
CA GLU A 151 -5.77 14.59 20.62
C GLU A 151 -5.65 15.42 19.33
N ASP A 152 -4.58 16.23 19.22
CA ASP A 152 -4.26 16.97 17.99
C ASP A 152 -4.04 16.02 16.79
N LEU A 153 -3.36 14.88 16.99
CA LEU A 153 -3.17 13.87 15.96
C LEU A 153 -4.47 13.16 15.57
N THR A 154 -5.33 12.88 16.54
CA THR A 154 -6.68 12.32 16.32
C THR A 154 -7.51 13.25 15.43
N ILE A 155 -7.43 14.56 15.67
CA ILE A 155 -8.06 15.59 14.83
C ILE A 155 -7.37 15.69 13.46
N GLN A 156 -6.03 15.64 13.41
CA GLN A 156 -5.26 15.73 12.16
C GLN A 156 -5.60 14.59 11.18
N VAL A 157 -5.74 13.36 11.67
CA VAL A 157 -6.19 12.22 10.85
C VAL A 157 -7.63 12.43 10.35
N ALA A 158 -8.49 13.05 11.15
CA ALA A 158 -9.90 13.26 10.82
C ALA A 158 -10.15 14.43 9.85
N ILE A 159 -9.41 15.53 9.97
CA ILE A 159 -9.75 16.84 9.39
C ILE A 159 -9.55 16.93 7.87
N VAL A 160 -8.57 16.23 7.30
CA VAL A 160 -8.25 16.30 5.85
C VAL A 160 -9.13 15.34 5.05
N ARG A 161 -10.46 15.50 5.16
CA ARG A 161 -11.46 14.59 4.57
C ARG A 161 -12.67 15.32 3.99
N PRO A 162 -13.43 14.69 3.06
CA PRO A 162 -14.54 15.35 2.38
C PRO A 162 -15.60 15.95 3.31
N GLY A 163 -15.89 15.32 4.45
CA GLY A 163 -16.87 15.81 5.44
C GLY A 163 -16.47 17.15 6.05
N PRO A 164 -15.39 17.22 6.85
CA PRO A 164 -14.88 18.48 7.39
C PRO A 164 -14.61 19.56 6.32
N ILE A 165 -14.20 19.17 5.11
CA ILE A 165 -13.98 20.10 3.99
C ILE A 165 -15.31 20.69 3.47
N GLN A 166 -16.36 19.87 3.34
CA GLN A 166 -17.68 20.32 2.86
C GLN A 166 -18.46 21.08 3.94
N GLY A 167 -18.37 20.65 5.20
CA GLY A 167 -18.91 21.36 6.36
C GLY A 167 -18.10 22.59 6.79
N GLY A 168 -17.06 22.96 6.04
CA GLY A 168 -16.27 24.17 6.28
C GLY A 168 -15.40 24.17 7.54
N ALA A 169 -15.35 23.08 8.30
CA ALA A 169 -14.65 22.98 9.60
C ALA A 169 -13.12 23.15 9.51
N VAL A 170 -12.51 22.77 8.38
CA VAL A 170 -11.03 22.73 8.24
C VAL A 170 -10.35 24.08 8.46
N ASN A 171 -10.85 25.14 7.81
CA ASN A 171 -10.21 26.45 7.88
C ASN A 171 -10.37 27.12 9.26
N PRO A 172 -11.58 27.18 9.87
CA PRO A 172 -11.75 27.71 11.22
C PRO A 172 -10.95 26.97 12.28
N TYR A 173 -10.88 25.63 12.24
CA TYR A 173 -10.05 24.87 13.19
C TYR A 173 -8.58 25.28 13.09
N ILE A 174 -8.02 25.27 11.88
CA ILE A 174 -6.60 25.59 11.68
C ILE A 174 -6.32 27.04 12.05
N GLU A 175 -7.20 27.98 11.68
CA GLU A 175 -7.04 29.40 12.03
C GLU A 175 -7.09 29.60 13.56
N ARG A 176 -8.06 28.98 14.25
CA ARG A 176 -8.18 29.06 15.72
C ARG A 176 -6.96 28.43 16.41
N ARG A 177 -6.48 27.27 15.94
CA ARG A 177 -5.26 26.63 16.44
C ARG A 177 -4.01 27.48 16.20
N GLN A 178 -3.90 28.14 15.05
CA GLN A 178 -2.82 29.09 14.76
C GLN A 178 -2.88 30.31 15.71
N ARG A 179 -4.08 30.89 15.90
CA ARG A 179 -4.29 32.04 16.80
C ARG A 179 -3.94 31.70 18.25
N MET A 180 -4.38 30.56 18.79
CA MET A 180 -4.04 30.10 20.15
C MET A 180 -2.52 30.00 20.39
N ARG A 181 -1.73 29.63 19.36
CA ARG A 181 -0.27 29.58 19.46
C ARG A 181 0.42 30.94 19.38
N THR A 182 -0.24 31.97 18.83
CA THR A 182 0.32 33.32 18.68
C THR A 182 -0.21 34.34 19.69
N ASP A 183 -1.41 34.11 20.22
CA ASP A 183 -2.14 35.00 21.12
C ASP A 183 -2.71 34.18 22.30
N PRO A 184 -2.04 34.18 23.46
CA PRO A 184 -2.50 33.48 24.66
C PRO A 184 -3.82 34.01 25.23
N SER A 185 -4.29 35.19 24.78
CA SER A 185 -5.58 35.76 25.21
C SER A 185 -6.76 35.29 24.33
N PHE A 186 -6.48 34.63 23.21
CA PHE A 186 -7.49 34.22 22.24
C PHE A 186 -8.48 33.20 22.84
N ARG A 187 -9.74 33.61 22.97
CA ARG A 187 -10.88 32.75 23.32
C ARG A 187 -11.50 32.17 22.04
N VAL A 188 -11.78 30.87 22.04
CA VAL A 188 -12.50 30.22 20.92
C VAL A 188 -13.92 30.80 20.82
N PRO A 189 -14.35 31.29 19.64
CA PRO A 189 -15.71 31.79 19.46
C PRO A 189 -16.69 30.62 19.23
N TYR A 190 -17.55 30.37 20.22
CA TYR A 190 -18.70 29.47 20.10
C TYR A 190 -19.96 30.26 19.73
N LEU A 191 -20.86 29.67 18.94
CA LEU A 191 -22.13 30.30 18.56
C LEU A 191 -23.12 30.39 19.74
N HIS A 192 -23.02 29.46 20.70
CA HIS A 192 -23.84 29.40 21.90
C HIS A 192 -23.04 28.71 23.03
N PRO A 193 -23.21 29.09 24.32
CA PRO A 193 -22.46 28.50 25.43
C PRO A 193 -22.61 26.97 25.54
N SER A 194 -23.78 26.40 25.21
CA SER A 194 -23.98 24.94 25.23
C SER A 194 -23.17 24.16 24.17
N LEU A 195 -22.46 24.86 23.27
CA LEU A 195 -21.56 24.25 22.30
C LEU A 195 -20.10 24.18 22.79
N GLU A 196 -19.76 24.81 23.92
CA GLU A 196 -18.39 24.87 24.45
C GLU A 196 -17.91 23.48 24.90
N GLU A 197 -18.74 22.71 25.62
CA GLU A 197 -18.43 21.34 26.03
C GLU A 197 -18.26 20.37 24.82
N PRO A 198 -19.25 20.18 23.92
CA PRO A 198 -19.13 19.19 22.83
C PRO A 198 -18.10 19.57 21.74
N LEU A 199 -17.80 20.87 21.57
CA LEU A 199 -16.87 21.35 20.52
C LEU A 199 -15.56 21.90 21.08
N GLY A 200 -15.31 21.84 22.38
CA GLY A 200 -14.12 22.42 23.02
C GLY A 200 -12.81 21.88 22.44
N GLN A 201 -12.68 20.55 22.40
CA GLN A 201 -11.48 19.87 21.86
C GLN A 201 -11.24 20.15 20.37
N THR A 202 -12.28 20.42 19.60
CA THR A 202 -12.20 20.73 18.16
C THR A 202 -12.35 22.23 17.87
N LEU A 203 -12.06 23.07 18.88
CA LEU A 203 -12.02 24.52 18.80
C LEU A 203 -13.29 25.12 18.15
N GLY A 204 -14.47 24.65 18.55
CA GLY A 204 -15.76 25.15 18.06
C GLY A 204 -16.10 24.71 16.63
N THR A 205 -15.65 23.54 16.17
CA THR A 205 -15.95 22.98 14.84
C THR A 205 -16.36 21.51 14.91
N ILE A 206 -17.26 21.04 14.04
CA ILE A 206 -17.67 19.63 14.01
C ILE A 206 -16.68 18.83 13.13
N ILE A 207 -15.95 17.89 13.75
CA ILE A 207 -14.93 17.04 13.09
C ILE A 207 -15.26 15.55 13.23
N PHE A 208 -16.03 15.14 14.24
CA PHE A 208 -16.38 13.73 14.51
C PHE A 208 -17.90 13.46 14.44
N GLN A 209 -18.29 12.20 14.19
CA GLN A 209 -19.71 11.77 14.20
C GLN A 209 -20.36 11.97 15.57
N ASP A 210 -19.60 11.67 16.61
CA ASP A 210 -19.99 11.71 18.02
C ASP A 210 -20.48 13.12 18.37
N GLN A 211 -19.76 14.15 17.90
CA GLN A 211 -20.13 15.56 18.10
C GLN A 211 -21.46 15.97 17.46
N VAL A 212 -21.94 15.27 16.42
CA VAL A 212 -23.29 15.52 15.88
C VAL A 212 -24.36 15.08 16.88
N ILE A 213 -24.12 13.97 17.58
CA ILE A 213 -25.00 13.49 18.65
C ILE A 213 -24.93 14.49 19.82
N ASP A 214 -23.73 14.79 20.31
CA ASP A 214 -23.51 15.65 21.47
C ASP A 214 -24.08 17.07 21.27
N VAL A 215 -23.84 17.69 20.10
CA VAL A 215 -24.44 19.00 19.74
C VAL A 215 -25.96 18.92 19.66
N SER A 216 -26.54 17.85 19.12
CA SER A 216 -28.00 17.71 19.05
C SER A 216 -28.63 17.59 20.43
N MET A 217 -27.96 16.93 21.37
CA MET A 217 -28.39 16.81 22.76
C MET A 217 -28.22 18.15 23.51
N ALA A 218 -27.04 18.77 23.45
CA ALA A 218 -26.72 19.98 24.22
C ALA A 218 -27.37 21.27 23.67
N PHE A 219 -27.58 21.37 22.36
CA PHE A 219 -28.18 22.55 21.73
C PHE A 219 -29.69 22.39 21.53
N ALA A 220 -30.16 21.26 21.01
CA ALA A 220 -31.58 21.07 20.66
C ALA A 220 -32.38 20.21 21.66
N GLY A 221 -31.80 19.81 22.79
CA GLY A 221 -32.49 19.02 23.81
C GLY A 221 -32.90 17.61 23.34
N PHE A 222 -32.30 17.08 22.26
CA PHE A 222 -32.66 15.77 21.75
C PHE A 222 -32.31 14.67 22.75
N THR A 223 -33.16 13.64 22.83
CA THR A 223 -32.78 12.37 23.43
C THR A 223 -31.72 11.66 22.57
N ALA A 224 -30.91 10.80 23.19
CA ALA A 224 -29.93 9.99 22.46
C ALA A 224 -30.54 9.19 21.30
N GLY A 225 -31.80 8.72 21.44
CA GLY A 225 -32.53 8.04 20.38
C GLY A 225 -32.89 8.94 19.19
N GLN A 226 -33.26 10.19 19.43
CA GLN A 226 -33.53 11.18 18.36
C GLN A 226 -32.24 11.60 17.65
N ALA A 227 -31.16 11.84 18.40
CA ALA A 227 -29.85 12.19 17.86
C ALA A 227 -29.25 11.06 17.00
N GLU A 228 -29.36 9.80 17.44
CA GLU A 228 -28.99 8.63 16.64
C GLU A 228 -29.96 8.38 15.46
N GLY A 229 -31.21 8.84 15.56
CA GLY A 229 -32.14 8.91 14.42
C GLY A 229 -31.62 9.84 13.33
N LEU A 230 -31.27 11.08 13.71
CA LEU A 230 -30.68 12.08 12.83
C LEU A 230 -29.38 11.59 12.16
N ARG A 231 -28.45 11.01 12.93
CA ARG A 231 -27.20 10.44 12.38
C ARG A 231 -27.46 9.37 11.32
N ARG A 232 -28.46 8.51 11.53
CA ARG A 232 -28.87 7.47 10.57
C ARG A 232 -29.56 8.05 9.33
N ALA A 233 -30.40 9.08 9.48
CA ALA A 233 -30.99 9.81 8.36
C ALA A 233 -29.91 10.48 7.48
N MET A 234 -28.91 11.12 8.10
CA MET A 234 -27.77 11.74 7.40
C MET A 234 -26.91 10.74 6.61
N SER A 235 -26.92 9.45 6.98
CA SER A 235 -26.14 8.41 6.32
C SER A 235 -26.86 7.75 5.13
N ARG A 236 -28.18 7.97 4.97
CA ARG A 236 -29.00 7.34 3.93
C ARG A 236 -29.13 8.26 2.70
N LYS A 237 -28.82 7.74 1.51
CA LYS A 237 -28.90 8.48 0.22
C LYS A 237 -30.32 8.92 -0.21
N ARG A 238 -31.38 8.61 0.55
CA ARG A 238 -32.79 8.71 0.12
C ARG A 238 -33.75 9.22 1.22
N SER A 239 -33.38 10.28 1.95
CA SER A 239 -34.27 10.82 2.99
C SER A 239 -34.18 12.34 3.15
N LYS A 240 -34.61 13.09 2.13
CA LYS A 240 -34.80 14.55 2.21
C LYS A 240 -35.84 14.92 3.27
N GLU A 241 -37.03 14.34 3.14
CA GLU A 241 -38.19 14.57 4.01
C GLU A 241 -37.87 14.29 5.49
N ALA A 242 -37.16 13.20 5.79
CA ALA A 242 -36.73 12.92 7.17
C ALA A 242 -35.69 13.93 7.70
N LEU A 243 -34.83 14.47 6.83
CA LEU A 243 -33.85 15.49 7.22
C LEU A 243 -34.55 16.84 7.51
N GLU A 244 -35.59 17.16 6.74
CA GLU A 244 -36.45 18.34 6.94
C GLU A 244 -37.27 18.21 8.25
N ALA A 245 -37.87 17.06 8.52
CA ALA A 245 -38.55 16.79 9.80
C ALA A 245 -37.59 16.87 11.01
N HIS A 246 -36.35 16.40 10.88
CA HIS A 246 -35.34 16.57 11.92
C HIS A 246 -34.88 18.03 12.08
N PHE A 247 -34.87 18.85 11.02
CA PHE A 247 -34.54 20.28 11.11
C PHE A 247 -35.59 21.04 11.93
N GLU A 248 -36.87 20.84 11.65
CA GLU A 248 -37.97 21.47 12.38
C GLU A 248 -37.94 21.09 13.87
N ALA A 249 -37.72 19.82 14.17
CA ALA A 249 -37.55 19.34 15.54
C ALA A 249 -36.32 19.96 16.22
N PHE A 250 -35.21 20.13 15.51
CA PHE A 250 -33.96 20.70 16.03
C PHE A 250 -34.12 22.18 16.39
N VAL A 251 -34.73 22.98 15.51
CA VAL A 251 -35.00 24.41 15.75
C VAL A 251 -35.94 24.58 16.94
N LYS A 252 -37.05 23.84 16.96
CA LYS A 252 -38.03 23.89 18.06
C LYS A 252 -37.40 23.48 19.38
N GLY A 253 -36.67 22.37 19.41
CA GLY A 253 -36.00 21.87 20.61
C GLY A 253 -34.95 22.84 21.15
N ALA A 254 -34.23 23.57 20.30
CA ALA A 254 -33.28 24.60 20.73
C ALA A 254 -33.97 25.82 21.37
N GLN A 255 -35.11 26.23 20.83
CA GLN A 255 -35.95 27.28 21.41
C GLN A 255 -36.56 26.85 22.76
N GLU A 256 -37.06 25.62 22.86
CA GLU A 256 -37.62 25.07 24.10
C GLU A 256 -36.56 24.85 25.20
N THR A 257 -35.33 24.48 24.83
CA THR A 257 -34.24 24.19 25.78
C THR A 257 -33.60 25.46 26.36
N HIS A 258 -33.38 26.48 25.52
CA HIS A 258 -32.59 27.67 25.91
C HIS A 258 -33.41 28.97 25.98
N GLY A 259 -34.63 29.00 25.44
CA GLY A 259 -35.59 30.12 25.56
C GLY A 259 -35.26 31.40 24.79
N ASN A 260 -33.98 31.66 24.48
CA ASN A 260 -33.49 32.90 23.88
C ASN A 260 -32.77 32.69 22.52
N VAL A 261 -32.81 31.48 21.97
CA VAL A 261 -32.17 31.13 20.69
C VAL A 261 -33.02 31.61 19.51
N SER A 262 -32.45 32.46 18.66
CA SER A 262 -33.11 32.89 17.43
C SER A 262 -33.12 31.78 16.38
N GLU A 263 -34.05 31.84 15.42
CA GLU A 263 -34.11 30.85 14.34
C GLU A 263 -32.85 30.87 13.47
N GLU A 264 -32.27 32.05 13.24
CA GLU A 264 -31.01 32.22 12.50
C GLU A 264 -29.85 31.52 13.21
N LEU A 265 -29.77 31.63 14.54
CA LEU A 265 -28.75 30.94 15.34
C LEU A 265 -28.94 29.42 15.27
N ALA A 266 -30.17 28.93 15.45
CA ALA A 266 -30.47 27.50 15.33
C ALA A 266 -30.17 26.95 13.92
N ARG A 267 -30.45 27.74 12.88
CA ARG A 267 -30.14 27.43 11.48
C ARG A 267 -28.64 27.39 11.21
N GLN A 268 -27.85 28.31 11.78
CA GLN A 268 -26.38 28.26 11.69
C GLN A 268 -25.81 26.99 12.34
N VAL A 269 -26.28 26.61 13.53
CA VAL A 269 -25.85 25.37 14.20
C VAL A 269 -26.27 24.14 13.40
N TRP A 270 -27.49 24.13 12.87
CA TRP A 270 -27.96 23.06 11.98
C TRP A 270 -27.12 22.94 10.71
N ASP A 271 -26.72 24.05 10.07
CA ASP A 271 -25.89 23.99 8.86
C ASP A 271 -24.48 23.44 9.14
N MET A 272 -23.93 23.65 10.36
CA MET A 272 -22.70 22.94 10.78
C MET A 272 -22.92 21.42 10.85
N VAL A 273 -24.02 20.97 11.48
CA VAL A 273 -24.38 19.55 11.59
C VAL A 273 -24.62 18.95 10.19
N ARG A 274 -25.43 19.61 9.37
CA ARG A 274 -25.80 19.19 8.02
C ARG A 274 -24.59 19.13 7.09
N GLY A 275 -23.65 20.06 7.20
CA GLY A 275 -22.39 20.07 6.43
C GLY A 275 -21.51 18.84 6.67
N PHE A 276 -21.72 18.14 7.77
CA PHE A 276 -21.02 16.91 8.14
C PHE A 276 -21.72 15.61 7.64
N SER A 277 -22.92 15.75 7.04
CA SER A 277 -23.73 14.64 6.54
C SER A 277 -23.02 13.79 5.48
N GLY A 278 -23.16 12.46 5.58
CA GLY A 278 -22.64 11.49 4.61
C GLY A 278 -21.12 11.19 4.65
N PHE A 279 -20.32 11.94 5.42
CA PHE A 279 -18.85 11.78 5.47
C PHE A 279 -18.24 11.78 6.88
N GLY A 280 -19.07 11.69 7.91
CA GLY A 280 -18.58 11.77 9.28
C GLY A 280 -17.64 10.64 9.66
N PHE A 281 -16.70 10.91 10.58
CA PHE A 281 -15.72 9.95 11.06
C PHE A 281 -15.85 9.75 12.59
N PRO A 282 -15.91 8.51 13.12
CA PRO A 282 -16.01 8.27 14.56
C PRO A 282 -14.73 8.69 15.31
N LYS A 283 -14.88 9.35 16.47
CA LYS A 283 -13.76 9.84 17.28
C LYS A 283 -12.86 8.70 17.76
N ALA A 284 -13.43 7.61 18.28
CA ALA A 284 -12.66 6.46 18.75
C ALA A 284 -11.79 5.82 17.65
N HIS A 285 -12.30 5.74 16.42
CA HIS A 285 -11.54 5.26 15.27
C HIS A 285 -10.43 6.24 14.85
N GLY A 286 -10.66 7.55 15.03
CA GLY A 286 -9.62 8.56 14.89
C GLY A 286 -8.52 8.49 15.94
N ALA A 287 -8.86 8.20 17.20
CA ALA A 287 -7.88 8.01 18.25
C ALA A 287 -6.97 6.81 17.95
N ALA A 288 -7.56 5.67 17.54
CA ALA A 288 -6.79 4.49 17.13
C ALA A 288 -5.85 4.77 15.95
N PHE A 289 -6.31 5.52 14.94
CA PHE A 289 -5.46 5.87 13.79
C PHE A 289 -4.42 6.96 14.13
N GLY A 290 -4.74 7.89 15.03
CA GLY A 290 -3.79 8.89 15.55
C GLY A 290 -2.67 8.23 16.36
N LEU A 291 -3.00 7.22 17.17
CA LEU A 291 -2.03 6.39 17.88
C LEU A 291 -1.12 5.62 16.91
N LEU A 292 -1.66 4.97 15.88
CA LEU A 292 -0.84 4.26 14.89
C LEU A 292 0.04 5.22 14.04
N ALA A 293 -0.45 6.44 13.75
CA ALA A 293 0.36 7.49 13.14
C ALA A 293 1.51 7.94 14.06
N TYR A 294 1.25 8.05 15.37
CA TYR A 294 2.27 8.34 16.36
C TYR A 294 3.31 7.21 16.45
N GLN A 295 2.87 5.96 16.67
CA GLN A 295 3.73 4.77 16.77
C GLN A 295 4.62 4.58 15.54
N SER A 296 4.07 4.72 14.32
CA SER A 296 4.87 4.63 13.09
C SER A 296 5.83 5.82 12.90
N THR A 297 5.50 7.02 13.41
CA THR A 297 6.48 8.13 13.45
C THR A 297 7.59 7.85 14.46
N TRP A 298 7.24 7.36 15.66
CA TRP A 298 8.18 7.05 16.73
C TRP A 298 9.20 5.99 16.28
N LEU A 299 8.74 4.90 15.65
CA LEU A 299 9.62 3.90 15.01
C LEU A 299 10.51 4.54 13.93
N ARG A 300 9.97 5.42 13.07
CA ARG A 300 10.75 6.15 12.04
C ARG A 300 11.80 7.14 12.61
N VAL A 301 11.65 7.56 13.86
CA VAL A 301 12.59 8.46 14.56
C VAL A 301 13.67 7.67 15.28
N HIS A 302 13.29 6.64 16.05
CA HIS A 302 14.19 5.92 16.96
C HIS A 302 14.81 4.64 16.34
N TYR A 303 14.17 4.06 15.32
CA TYR A 303 14.55 2.81 14.65
C TYR A 303 14.40 2.92 13.12
N GLY A 304 14.97 3.98 12.55
CA GLY A 304 14.75 4.35 11.14
C GLY A 304 15.19 3.28 10.13
N GLU A 305 16.24 2.51 10.45
CA GLU A 305 16.74 1.42 9.62
C GLU A 305 15.77 0.23 9.60
N GLU A 306 15.34 -0.23 10.78
CA GLU A 306 14.38 -1.33 10.92
C GLU A 306 13.00 -0.97 10.36
N PHE A 307 12.56 0.30 10.53
CA PHE A 307 11.30 0.79 9.99
C PHE A 307 11.33 0.92 8.46
N LEU A 308 12.46 1.36 7.86
CA LEU A 308 12.61 1.32 6.40
C LEU A 308 12.56 -0.13 5.89
N CYS A 309 13.26 -1.04 6.57
CA CYS A 309 13.30 -2.45 6.22
C CYS A 309 11.88 -3.05 6.17
N SER A 310 11.07 -2.83 7.21
CA SER A 310 9.70 -3.35 7.24
C SER A 310 8.75 -2.66 6.26
N LEU A 311 8.91 -1.35 6.02
CA LEU A 311 8.17 -0.63 4.98
C LEU A 311 8.47 -1.13 3.57
N LEU A 312 9.67 -1.64 3.31
CA LEU A 312 10.04 -2.21 2.00
C LEU A 312 9.46 -3.62 1.82
N ASP A 313 9.51 -4.46 2.86
CA ASP A 313 9.04 -5.85 2.80
C ASP A 313 7.51 -6.02 2.74
N GLU A 314 6.75 -5.14 3.38
CA GLU A 314 5.28 -5.23 3.45
C GLU A 314 4.54 -4.57 2.26
N GLN A 315 5.27 -4.29 1.17
CA GLN A 315 4.72 -3.65 -0.03
C GLN A 315 3.73 -4.56 -0.79
N PRO A 316 2.68 -3.99 -1.44
CA PRO A 316 2.44 -2.57 -1.66
C PRO A 316 1.81 -1.83 -0.46
N MET A 317 2.41 -0.70 -0.06
CA MET A 317 1.92 0.15 1.03
C MET A 317 1.74 1.62 0.64
N GLY A 318 0.87 2.31 1.38
CA GLY A 318 0.92 3.76 1.58
C GLY A 318 0.78 4.61 0.32
N PHE A 319 1.39 5.80 0.38
CA PHE A 319 1.36 6.80 -0.68
C PHE A 319 2.63 6.83 -1.56
N TYR A 320 3.74 6.26 -1.07
CA TYR A 320 5.06 6.36 -1.68
C TYR A 320 5.56 5.01 -2.22
N PRO A 321 6.12 4.97 -3.44
CA PRO A 321 6.75 3.77 -3.98
C PRO A 321 8.08 3.47 -3.26
N PRO A 322 8.57 2.21 -3.29
CA PRO A 322 9.82 1.80 -2.63
C PRO A 322 11.03 2.68 -2.94
N ASP A 323 11.18 3.09 -4.19
CA ASP A 323 12.26 3.97 -4.65
C ASP A 323 12.27 5.33 -3.93
N ALA A 324 11.10 5.95 -3.76
CA ALA A 324 10.97 7.19 -3.00
C ALA A 324 11.25 7.00 -1.50
N LEU A 325 10.93 5.83 -0.92
CA LEU A 325 11.26 5.49 0.46
C LEU A 325 12.78 5.31 0.65
N VAL A 326 13.46 4.67 -0.30
CA VAL A 326 14.92 4.52 -0.31
C VAL A 326 15.60 5.89 -0.42
N HIS A 327 15.19 6.73 -1.37
CA HIS A 327 15.74 8.08 -1.51
C HIS A 327 15.46 8.97 -0.27
N ASP A 328 14.29 8.82 0.37
CA ASP A 328 13.98 9.52 1.62
C ASP A 328 14.88 9.10 2.78
N ALA A 329 15.11 7.80 2.93
CA ALA A 329 16.02 7.24 3.94
C ALA A 329 17.48 7.67 3.71
N GLN A 330 17.95 7.65 2.46
CA GLN A 330 19.29 8.15 2.09
C GLN A 330 19.47 9.63 2.44
N ARG A 331 18.44 10.48 2.19
CA ARG A 331 18.47 11.89 2.61
C ARG A 331 18.49 12.08 4.13
N ARG A 332 18.06 11.08 4.90
CA ARG A 332 18.13 11.04 6.38
C ARG A 332 19.42 10.38 6.90
N GLY A 333 20.33 9.95 6.01
CA GLY A 333 21.62 9.34 6.35
C GLY A 333 21.64 7.81 6.43
N ILE A 334 20.49 7.14 6.22
CA ILE A 334 20.42 5.68 6.23
C ILE A 334 21.05 5.15 4.93
N THR A 335 22.07 4.30 5.06
CA THR A 335 22.79 3.79 3.88
C THR A 335 22.12 2.52 3.34
N VAL A 336 21.41 2.64 2.23
CA VAL A 336 20.74 1.51 1.56
C VAL A 336 21.68 0.83 0.57
N ARG A 337 21.69 -0.51 0.54
CA ARG A 337 22.60 -1.33 -0.27
C ARG A 337 21.82 -2.26 -1.21
N ALA A 338 22.28 -2.36 -2.46
CA ALA A 338 21.76 -3.27 -3.47
C ALA A 338 21.71 -4.74 -2.98
N PRO A 339 20.84 -5.60 -3.53
CA PRO A 339 20.87 -7.03 -3.22
C PRO A 339 22.25 -7.64 -3.51
N ASP A 340 22.64 -8.68 -2.78
CA ASP A 340 23.91 -9.39 -2.96
C ASP A 340 23.73 -10.89 -2.63
N VAL A 341 23.95 -11.79 -3.58
CA VAL A 341 23.77 -13.24 -3.40
C VAL A 341 24.69 -13.85 -2.33
N ARG A 342 25.76 -13.15 -1.95
CA ARG A 342 26.69 -13.57 -0.88
C ARG A 342 26.09 -13.37 0.52
N ILE A 343 25.21 -12.37 0.70
CA ILE A 343 24.77 -11.92 2.04
C ILE A 343 23.25 -11.76 2.16
N SER A 344 22.57 -11.15 1.17
CA SER A 344 21.12 -10.86 1.23
C SER A 344 20.30 -12.11 1.56
N ARG A 345 19.24 -11.90 2.34
CA ARG A 345 18.17 -12.88 2.59
C ARG A 345 17.08 -12.74 1.51
N ASP A 346 15.97 -13.45 1.67
CA ASP A 346 14.77 -13.29 0.87
C ASP A 346 14.16 -11.88 1.07
N HIS A 347 13.95 -11.51 2.32
CA HIS A 347 13.52 -10.20 2.77
C HIS A 347 14.66 -9.20 2.89
N CYS A 348 14.30 -7.92 3.02
CA CYS A 348 15.25 -6.87 3.39
C CYS A 348 15.81 -7.16 4.79
N THR A 349 17.02 -6.66 5.07
CA THR A 349 17.69 -6.87 6.37
C THR A 349 18.47 -5.63 6.77
N VAL A 350 18.76 -5.46 8.05
CA VAL A 350 19.65 -4.40 8.54
C VAL A 350 20.98 -5.00 8.98
N GLU A 351 22.06 -4.58 8.34
CA GLU A 351 23.43 -5.03 8.59
C GLU A 351 23.97 -4.50 9.94
N ALA A 352 25.08 -5.09 10.41
CA ALA A 352 25.67 -4.74 11.72
C ALA A 352 26.08 -3.26 11.84
N ASP A 353 26.38 -2.60 10.70
CA ASP A 353 26.79 -1.19 10.64
C ASP A 353 25.63 -0.19 10.45
N GLY A 354 24.37 -0.66 10.45
CA GLY A 354 23.19 0.19 10.18
C GLY A 354 22.83 0.29 8.70
N GLY A 355 23.52 -0.42 7.81
CA GLY A 355 23.13 -0.50 6.40
C GLY A 355 21.83 -1.28 6.19
N VAL A 356 20.87 -0.73 5.45
CA VAL A 356 19.68 -1.49 5.03
C VAL A 356 20.00 -2.21 3.71
N ARG A 357 20.02 -3.54 3.74
CA ARG A 357 20.27 -4.40 2.59
C ARG A 357 18.96 -4.82 1.93
N ILE A 358 18.82 -4.56 0.64
CA ILE A 358 17.68 -5.03 -0.16
C ILE A 358 17.70 -6.57 -0.26
N GLY A 359 16.52 -7.18 -0.03
CA GLY A 359 16.32 -8.63 -0.13
C GLY A 359 16.35 -9.15 -1.57
N LEU A 360 16.70 -10.43 -1.75
CA LEU A 360 16.68 -11.08 -3.06
C LEU A 360 15.26 -11.22 -3.62
N GLY A 361 14.24 -11.26 -2.76
CA GLY A 361 12.82 -11.28 -3.14
C GLY A 361 12.35 -9.99 -3.84
N TYR A 362 13.10 -8.88 -3.73
CA TYR A 362 12.78 -7.63 -4.44
C TYR A 362 13.05 -7.69 -5.95
N VAL A 363 13.77 -8.71 -6.43
CA VAL A 363 14.18 -8.81 -7.83
C VAL A 363 13.01 -9.35 -8.68
N ARG A 364 12.33 -8.47 -9.42
CA ARG A 364 11.05 -8.76 -10.08
C ARG A 364 11.17 -9.78 -11.21
N GLY A 365 10.59 -10.96 -10.97
CA GLY A 365 10.56 -12.10 -11.89
C GLY A 365 11.41 -13.27 -11.42
N VAL A 366 12.11 -13.15 -10.29
CA VAL A 366 12.68 -14.28 -9.55
C VAL A 366 11.56 -14.95 -8.76
N ARG A 367 11.56 -16.28 -8.67
CA ARG A 367 10.57 -17.03 -7.88
C ARG A 367 10.99 -17.11 -6.42
N ALA A 368 10.03 -16.99 -5.50
CA ALA A 368 10.28 -17.17 -4.07
C ALA A 368 10.95 -18.52 -3.73
N GLU A 369 10.56 -19.59 -4.43
CA GLU A 369 11.18 -20.92 -4.29
C GLU A 369 12.66 -20.95 -4.71
N ASP A 370 13.05 -20.22 -5.76
CA ASP A 370 14.45 -20.12 -6.21
C ASP A 370 15.29 -19.31 -5.20
N VAL A 371 14.72 -18.24 -4.63
CA VAL A 371 15.37 -17.45 -3.56
C VAL A 371 15.56 -18.28 -2.29
N ALA A 372 14.51 -18.97 -1.83
CA ALA A 372 14.59 -19.84 -0.67
C ALA A 372 15.61 -20.98 -0.87
N GLN A 373 15.68 -21.55 -2.07
CA GLN A 373 16.71 -22.53 -2.42
C GLN A 373 18.11 -21.91 -2.38
N LEU A 374 18.32 -20.70 -2.93
CA LEU A 374 19.61 -20.03 -2.93
C LEU A 374 20.10 -19.74 -1.50
N VAL A 375 19.23 -19.18 -0.66
CA VAL A 375 19.57 -18.85 0.73
C VAL A 375 19.84 -20.13 1.54
N GLY A 376 18.98 -21.15 1.41
CA GLY A 376 19.15 -22.43 2.13
C GLY A 376 20.40 -23.21 1.71
N GLU A 377 20.76 -23.21 0.43
CA GLU A 377 21.99 -23.84 -0.08
C GLU A 377 23.26 -23.12 0.43
N ARG A 378 23.21 -21.80 0.54
CA ARG A 378 24.29 -20.97 1.12
C ARG A 378 24.45 -21.22 2.62
N ASP A 379 23.34 -21.32 3.36
CA ASP A 379 23.38 -21.55 4.81
C ASP A 379 23.80 -23.00 5.16
N ALA A 380 23.42 -23.98 4.34
CA ALA A 380 23.76 -25.39 4.57
C ALA A 380 25.21 -25.75 4.19
N ASN A 381 25.69 -25.25 3.04
CA ASN A 381 26.97 -25.66 2.45
C ASN A 381 28.02 -24.52 2.40
N GLY A 382 27.73 -23.37 3.01
CA GLY A 382 28.65 -22.23 3.13
C GLY A 382 28.61 -21.24 1.95
N PRO A 383 29.42 -20.16 2.03
CA PRO A 383 29.44 -19.10 1.02
C PRO A 383 29.86 -19.61 -0.36
N TRP A 384 29.54 -18.82 -1.39
CA TRP A 384 29.90 -19.12 -2.77
C TRP A 384 31.40 -18.86 -3.02
N ALA A 385 32.09 -19.80 -3.65
CA ALA A 385 33.51 -19.62 -4.01
C ALA A 385 33.69 -18.80 -5.30
N SER A 386 32.70 -18.84 -6.20
CA SER A 386 32.65 -18.10 -7.47
C SER A 386 31.22 -18.12 -8.02
N LEU A 387 30.97 -17.42 -9.14
CA LEU A 387 29.69 -17.55 -9.86
C LEU A 387 29.44 -18.96 -10.39
N THR A 388 30.49 -19.67 -10.84
CA THR A 388 30.38 -21.05 -11.35
C THR A 388 30.00 -22.03 -10.23
N ASP A 389 30.57 -21.86 -9.03
CA ASP A 389 30.19 -22.64 -7.83
C ASP A 389 28.71 -22.46 -7.49
N MET A 390 28.24 -21.20 -7.44
CA MET A 390 26.83 -20.89 -7.19
C MET A 390 25.90 -21.55 -8.22
N VAL A 391 26.18 -21.40 -9.51
CA VAL A 391 25.33 -21.98 -10.58
C VAL A 391 25.38 -23.52 -10.56
N GLY A 392 26.53 -24.13 -10.26
CA GLY A 392 26.69 -25.58 -10.18
C GLY A 392 26.01 -26.24 -8.97
N ARG A 393 25.95 -25.53 -7.84
CA ARG A 393 25.25 -25.94 -6.60
C ARG A 393 23.73 -25.76 -6.66
N LEU A 394 23.25 -24.79 -7.44
CA LEU A 394 21.82 -24.50 -7.53
C LEU A 394 21.13 -25.35 -8.60
N GLY A 395 20.13 -26.12 -8.16
CA GLY A 395 19.21 -26.86 -9.04
C GLY A 395 18.07 -26.01 -9.62
N GLY A 396 18.24 -24.69 -9.63
CA GLY A 396 17.17 -23.69 -9.83
C GLY A 396 16.92 -23.34 -11.30
N GLY A 397 15.89 -22.51 -11.53
CA GLY A 397 15.57 -22.04 -12.87
C GLY A 397 16.57 -21.00 -13.38
N LEU A 398 17.26 -21.29 -14.50
CA LEU A 398 18.17 -20.34 -15.17
C LEU A 398 17.60 -18.90 -15.32
N PRO A 399 16.31 -18.67 -15.67
CA PRO A 399 15.75 -17.32 -15.76
C PRO A 399 15.78 -16.52 -14.45
N SER A 400 15.72 -17.19 -13.29
CA SER A 400 15.84 -16.54 -11.98
C SER A 400 17.29 -16.11 -11.72
N LEU A 401 18.27 -16.93 -12.11
CA LEU A 401 19.70 -16.61 -11.98
C LEU A 401 20.10 -15.47 -12.92
N GLU A 402 19.62 -15.47 -14.17
CA GLU A 402 19.81 -14.36 -15.12
C GLU A 402 19.24 -13.04 -14.57
N ARG A 403 18.07 -13.09 -13.91
CA ARG A 403 17.46 -11.92 -13.27
C ARG A 403 18.26 -11.39 -12.09
N LEU A 404 18.80 -12.27 -11.24
CA LEU A 404 19.69 -11.91 -10.13
C LEU A 404 21.03 -11.32 -10.63
N ALA A 405 21.57 -11.87 -11.72
CA ALA A 405 22.76 -11.30 -12.35
C ALA A 405 22.48 -9.91 -12.93
N TRP A 406 21.36 -9.71 -13.64
CA TRP A 406 21.00 -8.41 -14.20
C TRP A 406 20.59 -7.36 -13.17
N SER A 407 20.10 -7.76 -11.99
CA SER A 407 19.85 -6.81 -10.87
C SER A 407 21.13 -6.38 -10.15
N GLY A 408 22.27 -6.99 -10.50
CA GLY A 408 23.53 -6.78 -9.82
C GLY A 408 23.66 -7.50 -8.48
N ALA A 409 22.75 -8.42 -8.14
CA ALA A 409 22.93 -9.27 -6.96
C ALA A 409 24.19 -10.14 -7.05
N CYS A 410 24.70 -10.36 -8.26
CA CYS A 410 25.93 -11.07 -8.55
C CYS A 410 27.15 -10.14 -8.77
N ASP A 411 27.01 -8.80 -8.67
CA ASP A 411 28.10 -7.84 -8.93
C ASP A 411 29.30 -8.14 -8.02
N GLY A 412 29.04 -8.44 -6.74
CA GLY A 412 30.07 -8.75 -5.73
C GLY A 412 30.94 -9.97 -6.09
N LEU A 413 30.33 -11.12 -6.43
CA LEU A 413 31.07 -12.32 -6.82
C LEU A 413 31.89 -12.11 -8.10
N ALA A 414 31.37 -11.36 -9.08
CA ALA A 414 32.14 -11.05 -10.27
C ALA A 414 33.38 -10.18 -9.96
N VAL A 415 33.29 -9.27 -8.97
CA VAL A 415 34.44 -8.49 -8.49
C VAL A 415 35.44 -9.35 -7.73
N ASP A 416 34.97 -10.26 -6.88
CA ASP A 416 35.82 -11.24 -6.18
C ASP A 416 36.57 -12.14 -7.19
N ASP A 417 35.92 -12.53 -8.30
CA ASP A 417 36.51 -13.22 -9.45
C ASP A 417 37.42 -12.30 -10.34
N GLY A 418 37.81 -11.12 -9.86
CA GLY A 418 38.75 -10.20 -10.53
C GLY A 418 38.17 -9.31 -11.64
N VAL A 419 36.85 -9.26 -11.83
CA VAL A 419 36.22 -8.35 -12.81
C VAL A 419 36.06 -6.95 -12.23
N GLY A 420 36.55 -5.92 -12.92
CA GLY A 420 36.33 -4.54 -12.50
C GLY A 420 34.84 -4.18 -12.37
N GLU A 421 34.46 -3.45 -11.31
CA GLU A 421 33.07 -3.16 -10.92
C GLU A 421 32.15 -2.69 -12.07
N SER A 422 32.68 -1.87 -12.99
CA SER A 422 31.92 -1.34 -14.12
C SER A 422 31.53 -2.41 -15.16
N ARG A 423 32.18 -3.57 -15.14
CA ARG A 423 31.90 -4.73 -16.02
C ARG A 423 31.22 -5.89 -15.27
N ALA A 424 31.31 -5.92 -13.94
CA ALA A 424 30.85 -6.99 -13.06
C ALA A 424 29.46 -7.54 -13.42
N ARG A 425 28.46 -6.67 -13.59
CA ARG A 425 27.07 -7.05 -13.90
C ARG A 425 26.90 -7.82 -15.22
N ARG A 426 27.55 -7.35 -16.29
CA ARG A 426 27.52 -8.01 -17.61
C ARG A 426 28.33 -9.29 -17.61
N ALA A 427 29.47 -9.30 -16.91
CA ALA A 427 30.26 -10.50 -16.69
C ALA A 427 29.46 -11.58 -15.94
N ALA A 428 28.76 -11.19 -14.88
CA ALA A 428 27.91 -12.10 -14.11
C ALA A 428 26.79 -12.71 -14.96
N LEU A 429 26.07 -11.88 -15.72
CA LEU A 429 25.00 -12.36 -16.61
C LEU A 429 25.53 -13.34 -17.67
N TRP A 430 26.69 -13.03 -18.26
CA TRP A 430 27.33 -13.92 -19.24
C TRP A 430 27.76 -15.25 -18.61
N ARG A 431 28.42 -15.22 -17.44
CA ARG A 431 28.87 -16.43 -16.73
C ARG A 431 27.70 -17.32 -16.33
N VAL A 432 26.60 -16.74 -15.83
CA VAL A 432 25.38 -17.48 -15.49
C VAL A 432 24.79 -18.21 -16.72
N GLY A 433 24.80 -17.58 -17.89
CA GLY A 433 24.34 -18.21 -19.13
C GLY A 433 25.33 -19.22 -19.75
N ALA A 434 26.62 -19.12 -19.42
CA ALA A 434 27.67 -19.98 -19.97
C ALA A 434 27.92 -21.27 -19.16
N VAL A 435 27.52 -21.30 -17.88
CA VAL A 435 27.69 -22.45 -16.98
C VAL A 435 26.44 -23.33 -16.99
N ALA A 436 26.62 -24.65 -17.08
CA ALA A 436 25.50 -25.59 -16.92
C ALA A 436 25.02 -25.57 -15.46
N PRO A 437 23.74 -25.29 -15.18
CA PRO A 437 23.22 -25.30 -13.81
C PRO A 437 23.15 -26.71 -13.24
N GLY A 438 23.13 -26.81 -11.91
CA GLY A 438 22.72 -28.03 -11.23
C GLY A 438 21.32 -28.45 -11.67
N ARG A 439 21.01 -29.74 -11.58
CA ARG A 439 19.70 -30.30 -11.95
C ARG A 439 18.96 -30.82 -10.74
N ARG A 440 17.73 -30.36 -10.51
CA ARG A 440 16.87 -30.91 -9.46
C ARG A 440 16.42 -32.33 -9.82
N VAL A 441 16.64 -33.27 -8.89
CA VAL A 441 16.30 -34.69 -8.98
C VAL A 441 15.59 -35.14 -7.69
N ALA A 442 15.02 -36.34 -7.66
CA ALA A 442 14.26 -36.83 -6.50
C ALA A 442 15.08 -36.92 -5.20
N ALA A 443 16.41 -37.03 -5.29
CA ALA A 443 17.34 -37.12 -4.16
C ALA A 443 17.95 -35.76 -3.73
N GLY A 444 17.57 -34.64 -4.36
CA GLY A 444 18.14 -33.30 -4.09
C GLY A 444 18.59 -32.57 -5.36
N THR A 445 19.63 -31.76 -5.27
CA THR A 445 20.30 -31.19 -6.45
C THR A 445 21.40 -32.14 -6.92
N GLN A 446 21.30 -32.62 -8.15
CA GLN A 446 22.44 -33.19 -8.85
C GLN A 446 23.34 -32.03 -9.31
N LEU A 447 24.55 -31.94 -8.75
CA LEU A 447 25.53 -30.93 -9.14
C LEU A 447 25.87 -31.04 -10.64
N ALA A 448 26.19 -29.91 -11.25
CA ALA A 448 26.75 -29.90 -12.60
C ALA A 448 28.13 -30.59 -12.63
N LEU A 449 28.51 -31.12 -13.79
CA LEU A 449 29.90 -31.49 -14.04
C LEU A 449 30.76 -30.22 -13.97
N GLY A 450 31.82 -30.24 -13.16
CA GLY A 450 32.75 -29.12 -12.97
C GLY A 450 33.66 -28.88 -14.19
N LEU A 451 33.05 -28.59 -15.33
CA LEU A 451 33.72 -28.10 -16.53
C LEU A 451 34.12 -26.64 -16.29
N GLU A 452 35.32 -26.26 -16.73
CA GLU A 452 35.73 -24.86 -16.72
C GLU A 452 34.77 -24.04 -17.58
N ALA A 453 34.33 -22.90 -17.05
CA ALA A 453 33.55 -21.95 -17.83
C ALA A 453 34.40 -21.43 -19.00
N PRO A 454 33.82 -21.23 -20.20
CA PRO A 454 34.57 -20.67 -21.32
C PRO A 454 35.16 -19.30 -20.96
N GLU A 455 36.24 -18.92 -21.66
CA GLU A 455 36.86 -17.60 -21.45
C GLU A 455 35.85 -16.49 -21.80
N GLN A 456 35.72 -15.52 -20.89
CA GLN A 456 34.77 -14.43 -21.03
C GLN A 456 35.24 -13.43 -22.10
N PRO A 457 34.42 -13.06 -23.09
CA PRO A 457 34.76 -12.03 -24.05
C PRO A 457 34.92 -10.66 -23.37
N ASP A 458 35.62 -9.71 -24.02
CA ASP A 458 35.76 -8.34 -23.50
C ASP A 458 34.41 -7.59 -23.56
N LEU A 459 33.66 -7.66 -22.45
CA LEU A 459 32.36 -7.02 -22.33
C LEU A 459 32.53 -5.53 -22.01
N ALA A 460 31.91 -4.69 -22.84
CA ALA A 460 31.86 -3.25 -22.62
C ALA A 460 31.31 -2.92 -21.23
N ALA A 461 31.96 -1.99 -20.52
CA ALA A 461 31.52 -1.51 -19.22
C ALA A 461 30.12 -0.87 -19.27
N MET A 462 29.39 -0.98 -18.16
CA MET A 462 28.14 -0.26 -17.92
C MET A 462 28.44 1.13 -17.35
N SER A 463 27.88 2.15 -17.98
CA SER A 463 27.83 3.49 -17.41
C SER A 463 26.80 3.58 -16.27
N SER A 464 26.87 4.64 -15.46
CA SER A 464 25.90 4.86 -14.36
C SER A 464 24.44 4.86 -14.84
N TRP A 465 24.18 5.35 -16.06
CA TRP A 465 22.87 5.26 -16.71
C TRP A 465 22.43 3.83 -16.99
N ASP A 466 23.33 2.98 -17.46
CA ASP A 466 23.00 1.59 -17.81
C ASP A 466 22.71 0.77 -16.54
N ARG A 467 23.45 1.04 -15.45
CA ARG A 467 23.18 0.45 -14.12
C ARG A 467 21.83 0.92 -13.57
N LEU A 468 21.56 2.23 -13.65
CA LEU A 468 20.29 2.81 -13.22
C LEU A 468 19.09 2.18 -13.95
N ILE A 469 19.14 2.02 -15.29
CA ILE A 469 18.09 1.33 -16.04
C ILE A 469 17.90 -0.09 -15.51
N ALA A 470 18.99 -0.86 -15.37
CA ALA A 470 18.94 -2.25 -14.91
C ALA A 470 18.34 -2.38 -13.49
N ASP A 471 18.67 -1.47 -12.58
CA ASP A 471 18.06 -1.39 -11.25
C ASP A 471 16.53 -1.15 -11.37
N TYR A 472 16.10 -0.12 -12.10
CA TYR A 472 14.67 0.17 -12.29
C TYR A 472 13.92 -0.89 -13.11
N GLU A 473 14.58 -1.70 -13.93
CA GLU A 473 14.02 -2.87 -14.62
C GLU A 473 13.83 -4.07 -13.71
N THR A 474 14.74 -4.26 -12.75
CA THR A 474 14.79 -5.45 -11.91
C THR A 474 14.13 -5.21 -10.55
N THR A 475 14.61 -4.26 -9.75
CA THR A 475 14.16 -3.98 -8.38
C THR A 475 13.11 -2.88 -8.25
N ALA A 476 12.76 -2.17 -9.33
CA ALA A 476 11.85 -1.00 -9.33
C ALA A 476 12.39 0.26 -8.63
N LEU A 477 13.57 0.15 -8.04
CA LEU A 477 14.27 1.18 -7.27
C LEU A 477 15.76 1.10 -7.57
N THR A 478 16.49 2.19 -7.33
CA THR A 478 17.95 2.16 -7.24
C THR A 478 18.42 2.42 -5.81
N THR A 479 19.57 1.86 -5.43
CA THR A 479 20.30 2.25 -4.21
C THR A 479 21.47 3.17 -4.53
N GLY A 480 21.64 3.55 -5.79
CA GLY A 480 22.73 4.39 -6.29
C GLY A 480 22.37 5.87 -6.32
N ILE A 481 22.76 6.55 -7.39
CA ILE A 481 22.51 7.98 -7.60
C ILE A 481 21.09 8.16 -8.15
N HIS A 482 20.28 8.99 -7.48
CA HIS A 482 18.95 9.41 -7.94
C HIS A 482 18.98 9.87 -9.42
N PRO A 483 17.98 9.54 -10.27
CA PRO A 483 18.04 9.81 -11.72
C PRO A 483 18.33 11.26 -12.12
N LEU A 484 17.87 12.24 -11.33
CA LEU A 484 18.09 13.67 -11.59
C LEU A 484 19.52 14.11 -11.20
N GLY A 485 20.18 13.40 -10.29
CA GLY A 485 21.58 13.60 -9.95
C GLY A 485 22.51 13.39 -11.16
N LEU A 486 22.23 12.37 -11.98
CA LEU A 486 22.94 12.14 -13.26
C LEU A 486 22.65 13.20 -14.34
N LEU A 487 21.67 14.08 -14.12
CA LEU A 487 21.31 15.19 -15.01
C LEU A 487 21.65 16.57 -14.43
N ARG A 488 22.15 16.62 -13.18
CA ARG A 488 22.19 17.84 -12.35
C ARG A 488 22.91 19.01 -13.02
N ASP A 489 24.06 18.76 -13.62
CA ASP A 489 24.85 19.80 -14.32
C ASP A 489 24.04 20.43 -15.46
N ARG A 490 23.43 19.60 -16.31
CA ARG A 490 22.63 20.02 -17.47
C ARG A 490 21.35 20.76 -17.08
N LEU A 491 20.81 20.48 -15.89
CA LEU A 491 19.68 21.19 -15.29
C LEU A 491 20.14 22.52 -14.69
N ALA A 492 21.34 22.57 -14.10
CA ALA A 492 21.94 23.80 -13.56
C ALA A 492 22.31 24.79 -14.68
N ASP A 493 22.86 24.33 -15.81
CA ASP A 493 23.10 25.14 -17.02
C ASP A 493 21.84 25.87 -17.50
N ARG A 494 20.68 25.20 -17.36
CA ARG A 494 19.35 25.71 -17.72
C ARG A 494 18.69 26.53 -16.61
N ARG A 495 19.42 26.81 -15.52
CA ARG A 495 18.96 27.55 -14.32
C ARG A 495 17.70 26.94 -13.68
N MET A 496 17.59 25.61 -13.68
CA MET A 496 16.51 24.91 -12.99
C MET A 496 16.82 24.75 -11.50
N ALA A 497 15.90 25.22 -10.66
CA ALA A 497 16.03 25.18 -9.21
C ALA A 497 15.83 23.77 -8.65
N THR A 498 16.57 23.42 -7.60
CA THR A 498 16.31 22.24 -6.77
C THR A 498 15.21 22.49 -5.75
N SER A 499 14.66 21.43 -5.17
CA SER A 499 13.78 21.45 -3.99
C SER A 499 14.42 22.15 -2.79
N ALA A 500 15.75 22.09 -2.65
CA ALA A 500 16.51 22.84 -1.65
C ALA A 500 16.56 24.35 -1.95
N ASP A 501 16.73 24.74 -3.21
CA ASP A 501 16.71 26.15 -3.63
C ASP A 501 15.33 26.78 -3.38
N LEU A 502 14.24 26.04 -3.63
CA LEU A 502 12.88 26.51 -3.33
C LEU A 502 12.66 26.87 -1.85
N ARG A 503 13.43 26.27 -0.92
CA ARG A 503 13.37 26.64 0.52
C ARG A 503 14.00 28.01 0.79
N ARG A 504 14.95 28.44 -0.05
CA ARG A 504 15.71 29.70 0.07
C ARG A 504 15.12 30.84 -0.75
N LEU A 505 14.49 30.54 -1.89
CA LEU A 505 13.89 31.53 -2.78
C LEU A 505 12.70 32.27 -2.14
N ARG A 506 12.46 33.50 -2.61
CA ARG A 506 11.36 34.35 -2.15
C ARG A 506 10.02 33.87 -2.72
N HIS A 507 8.95 34.06 -1.96
CA HIS A 507 7.59 33.83 -2.46
C HIS A 507 7.30 34.72 -3.68
N GLY A 508 6.62 34.15 -4.68
CA GLY A 508 6.27 34.81 -5.93
C GLY A 508 7.33 34.74 -7.02
N SER A 509 8.56 34.32 -6.69
CA SER A 509 9.65 34.15 -7.65
C SER A 509 9.24 33.22 -8.81
N PRO A 510 9.58 33.57 -10.07
CA PRO A 510 9.47 32.64 -11.17
C PRO A 510 10.50 31.53 -11.00
N VAL A 511 10.07 30.28 -11.16
CA VAL A 511 10.93 29.09 -11.00
C VAL A 511 10.68 28.09 -12.13
N SER A 512 11.73 27.38 -12.50
CA SER A 512 11.66 26.19 -13.35
C SER A 512 12.25 25.03 -12.55
N VAL A 513 11.52 23.93 -12.44
CA VAL A 513 11.91 22.74 -11.68
C VAL A 513 11.76 21.50 -12.55
N GLY A 514 12.74 20.61 -12.49
CA GLY A 514 12.73 19.32 -13.20
C GLY A 514 12.76 18.17 -12.19
N GLY A 515 12.05 17.07 -12.46
CA GLY A 515 12.04 15.94 -11.53
C GLY A 515 11.22 14.74 -11.96
N LEU A 516 11.27 13.69 -11.13
CA LEU A 516 10.51 12.45 -11.26
C LEU A 516 9.11 12.65 -10.66
N VAL A 517 8.05 12.35 -11.42
CA VAL A 517 6.67 12.50 -10.88
C VAL A 517 6.26 11.21 -10.17
N LEU A 518 6.29 11.24 -8.84
CA LEU A 518 5.90 10.18 -7.92
C LEU A 518 4.38 9.94 -7.95
N ALA A 519 3.59 10.98 -7.68
CA ALA A 519 2.15 10.85 -7.45
C ALA A 519 1.33 11.84 -8.27
N ARG A 520 0.10 11.45 -8.61
CA ARG A 520 -0.89 12.28 -9.32
C ARG A 520 -2.19 12.28 -8.56
N GLN A 521 -2.72 13.47 -8.26
CA GLN A 521 -4.02 13.61 -7.62
C GLN A 521 -4.90 14.59 -8.40
N ARG A 522 -6.15 14.21 -8.64
CA ARG A 522 -7.19 15.12 -9.16
C ARG A 522 -8.45 15.00 -8.30
N PRO A 523 -8.45 15.58 -7.08
CA PRO A 523 -9.58 15.47 -6.17
C PRO A 523 -10.86 16.05 -6.77
N GLY A 524 -11.99 15.36 -6.62
CA GLY A 524 -13.29 15.84 -7.14
C GLY A 524 -13.71 17.20 -6.57
N SER A 525 -13.30 17.50 -5.33
CA SER A 525 -13.51 18.78 -4.65
C SER A 525 -12.66 19.94 -5.20
N ALA A 526 -11.54 19.67 -5.88
CA ALA A 526 -10.55 20.68 -6.27
C ALA A 526 -10.91 21.44 -7.57
N LYS A 527 -12.20 21.50 -7.95
CA LYS A 527 -12.73 22.21 -9.15
C LYS A 527 -11.93 21.94 -10.45
N GLY A 528 -11.38 20.74 -10.58
CA GLY A 528 -10.65 20.28 -11.78
C GLY A 528 -9.13 20.49 -11.78
N VAL A 529 -8.56 21.16 -10.75
CA VAL A 529 -7.11 21.29 -10.51
C VAL A 529 -6.46 19.90 -10.39
N VAL A 530 -5.25 19.76 -10.92
CA VAL A 530 -4.42 18.56 -10.75
C VAL A 530 -3.22 18.90 -9.87
N PHE A 531 -2.87 18.01 -8.94
CA PHE A 531 -1.65 18.08 -8.15
C PHE A 531 -0.71 16.97 -8.60
N LEU A 532 0.57 17.30 -8.80
CA LEU A 532 1.64 16.31 -8.95
C LEU A 532 2.59 16.44 -7.76
N LEU A 533 3.08 15.31 -7.26
CA LEU A 533 4.28 15.29 -6.42
C LEU A 533 5.48 15.00 -7.31
N LEU A 534 6.43 15.93 -7.32
CA LEU A 534 7.69 15.84 -8.04
C LEU A 534 8.81 15.53 -7.05
N GLU A 535 9.79 14.72 -7.42
CA GLU A 535 11.00 14.45 -6.63
C GLU A 535 12.25 14.83 -7.42
N ASP A 536 13.21 15.43 -6.72
CA ASP A 536 14.60 15.56 -7.13
C ASP A 536 15.54 14.93 -6.09
N GLU A 537 16.83 14.92 -6.37
CA GLU A 537 17.85 14.31 -5.52
C GLU A 537 17.92 14.88 -4.08
N LEU A 538 17.30 16.05 -3.83
CA LEU A 538 17.30 16.72 -2.53
C LEU A 538 15.93 16.68 -1.82
N GLY A 539 14.88 16.15 -2.46
CA GLY A 539 13.57 15.94 -1.86
C GLY A 539 12.39 16.24 -2.80
N THR A 540 11.20 16.40 -2.21
CA THR A 540 9.96 16.53 -2.98
C THR A 540 9.43 17.97 -3.11
N VAL A 541 8.75 18.24 -4.22
CA VAL A 541 8.13 19.53 -4.58
C VAL A 541 6.68 19.30 -5.03
N ASN A 542 5.76 20.11 -4.51
CA ASN A 542 4.35 20.05 -4.89
C ASN A 542 4.07 20.93 -6.11
N LEU A 543 3.53 20.35 -7.18
CA LEU A 543 3.10 21.09 -8.35
C LEU A 543 1.57 21.27 -8.33
N VAL A 544 1.11 22.50 -8.44
CA VAL A 544 -0.32 22.86 -8.55
C VAL A 544 -0.60 23.22 -10.01
N ILE A 545 -1.42 22.43 -10.69
CA ILE A 545 -1.70 22.56 -12.12
C ILE A 545 -3.13 23.08 -12.34
N PRO A 546 -3.30 24.35 -12.77
CA PRO A 546 -4.62 24.91 -13.06
C PRO A 546 -5.35 24.16 -14.18
N PRO A 547 -6.69 24.17 -14.21
CA PRO A 547 -7.49 23.48 -15.23
C PRO A 547 -7.12 23.85 -16.66
N GLN A 548 -6.74 25.12 -16.90
CA GLN A 548 -6.33 25.64 -18.22
C GLN A 548 -4.99 25.03 -18.68
N VAL A 549 -4.04 24.86 -17.77
CA VAL A 549 -2.74 24.23 -18.06
C VAL A 549 -2.92 22.73 -18.27
N TYR A 550 -3.74 22.06 -17.45
CA TYR A 550 -4.09 20.66 -17.65
C TYR A 550 -4.85 20.39 -18.97
N ALA A 551 -5.69 21.32 -19.42
CA ALA A 551 -6.38 21.20 -20.70
C ALA A 551 -5.42 21.29 -21.90
N ARG A 552 -4.41 22.16 -21.82
CA ARG A 552 -3.39 22.35 -22.87
C ARG A 552 -2.34 21.24 -22.87
N GLU A 553 -1.72 20.97 -21.73
CA GLU A 553 -0.57 20.05 -21.59
C GLU A 553 -1.00 18.65 -21.13
N ARG A 554 -2.18 18.18 -21.56
CA ARG A 554 -2.86 17.01 -20.98
C ARG A 554 -2.03 15.72 -21.01
N LEU A 555 -1.21 15.52 -22.05
CA LEU A 555 -0.30 14.37 -22.16
C LEU A 555 0.83 14.50 -21.13
N ALA A 556 1.59 15.60 -21.17
CA ALA A 556 2.64 15.93 -20.18
C ALA A 556 2.20 15.67 -18.72
N VAL A 557 1.01 16.14 -18.34
CA VAL A 557 0.50 15.93 -16.98
C VAL A 557 0.14 14.47 -16.68
N ARG A 558 -0.35 13.69 -17.65
CA ARG A 558 -0.89 12.34 -17.42
C ARG A 558 0.11 11.21 -17.65
N THR A 559 0.92 11.28 -18.70
CA THR A 559 1.78 10.18 -19.15
C THR A 559 3.22 10.38 -18.73
N GLU A 560 3.72 11.62 -18.77
CA GLU A 560 5.16 11.83 -18.75
C GLU A 560 5.80 11.51 -17.40
N PRO A 561 6.94 10.80 -17.42
CA PRO A 561 7.47 10.25 -16.19
C PRO A 561 8.43 11.20 -15.49
N LEU A 562 9.27 11.88 -16.28
CA LEU A 562 10.10 13.01 -15.91
C LEU A 562 9.53 14.28 -16.56
N VAL A 563 9.37 15.35 -15.78
CA VAL A 563 8.76 16.59 -16.28
C VAL A 563 9.57 17.82 -15.88
N VAL A 564 9.48 18.87 -16.69
CA VAL A 564 9.87 20.23 -16.32
C VAL A 564 8.62 21.05 -16.11
N ALA A 565 8.50 21.70 -14.94
CA ALA A 565 7.43 22.60 -14.59
C ALA A 565 7.96 24.04 -14.41
N GLU A 566 7.47 24.95 -15.26
CA GLU A 566 7.70 26.39 -15.15
C GLU A 566 6.51 27.03 -14.44
N GLY A 567 6.77 27.82 -13.41
CA GLY A 567 5.70 28.35 -12.55
C GLY A 567 6.14 29.52 -11.66
N ARG A 568 5.32 29.79 -10.64
CA ARG A 568 5.65 30.68 -9.54
C ARG A 568 5.73 29.90 -8.23
N LEU A 569 6.72 30.24 -7.40
CA LEU A 569 6.88 29.67 -6.06
C LEU A 569 5.83 30.24 -5.09
N GLU A 570 4.90 29.41 -4.67
CA GLU A 570 3.97 29.67 -3.57
C GLU A 570 4.54 29.12 -2.27
N ARG A 571 4.77 30.04 -1.32
CA ARG A 571 5.31 29.74 0.01
C ARG A 571 4.73 30.77 0.99
N HIS A 572 3.45 30.63 1.29
CA HIS A 572 2.75 31.53 2.20
C HIS A 572 3.09 31.18 3.66
N PRO A 573 3.62 32.12 4.47
CA PRO A 573 3.89 31.87 5.89
C PRO A 573 2.62 31.46 6.67
N SER A 574 1.48 32.09 6.37
CA SER A 574 0.16 31.75 6.93
C SER A 574 -0.30 30.32 6.59
N ALA A 575 0.18 29.74 5.50
CA ALA A 575 -0.07 28.36 5.11
C ALA A 575 0.98 27.37 5.65
N GLY A 576 1.71 27.73 6.71
CA GLY A 576 2.75 26.89 7.31
C GLY A 576 4.05 26.83 6.48
N GLY A 577 4.20 27.69 5.47
CA GLY A 577 5.40 27.73 4.63
C GLY A 577 5.55 26.55 3.68
N GLN A 578 4.48 25.76 3.42
CA GLN A 578 4.51 24.67 2.44
C GLN A 578 4.95 25.20 1.06
N ILE A 579 5.93 24.52 0.46
CA ILE A 579 6.40 24.80 -0.89
C ILE A 579 5.42 24.18 -1.90
N ASN A 580 4.83 25.06 -2.72
CA ASN A 580 4.03 24.71 -3.88
C ASN A 580 4.56 25.49 -5.09
N VAL A 581 4.51 24.91 -6.29
CA VAL A 581 4.79 25.61 -7.54
C VAL A 581 3.49 25.70 -8.34
N LEU A 582 2.97 26.92 -8.50
CA LEU A 582 1.82 27.18 -9.36
C LEU A 582 2.28 27.13 -10.81
N VAL A 583 1.97 26.00 -11.47
CA VAL A 583 2.46 25.68 -12.81
C VAL A 583 1.77 26.53 -13.86
N ARG A 584 2.57 27.15 -14.74
CA ARG A 584 2.13 27.90 -15.92
C ARG A 584 2.33 27.10 -17.21
N ARG A 585 3.40 26.31 -17.25
CA ARG A 585 3.76 25.41 -18.35
C ARG A 585 4.41 24.16 -17.78
N ILE A 586 4.09 23.00 -18.37
CA ILE A 586 4.70 21.72 -18.05
C ILE A 586 5.03 21.01 -19.36
N ARG A 587 6.20 20.37 -19.42
CA ARG A 587 6.73 19.66 -20.60
C ARG A 587 7.39 18.35 -20.16
N ALA A 588 7.62 17.42 -21.09
CA ALA A 588 8.51 16.30 -20.80
C ALA A 588 9.92 16.83 -20.53
N LEU A 589 10.72 16.12 -19.73
CA LEU A 589 12.11 16.52 -19.50
C LEU A 589 12.92 16.49 -20.81
N ASP A 590 12.66 15.49 -21.66
CA ASP A 590 13.29 15.30 -22.97
C ASP A 590 13.05 16.48 -23.94
N ASP A 591 11.89 17.16 -23.86
CA ASP A 591 11.58 18.36 -24.67
C ASP A 591 12.51 19.55 -24.36
N VAL A 592 13.13 19.53 -23.17
CA VAL A 592 13.91 20.65 -22.62
C VAL A 592 15.40 20.29 -22.50
N VAL A 593 15.73 19.00 -22.41
CA VAL A 593 17.08 18.45 -22.36
C VAL A 593 17.25 17.30 -23.38
N PRO A 594 17.26 17.59 -24.71
CA PRO A 594 17.17 16.56 -25.76
C PRO A 594 18.36 15.58 -25.85
N GLU A 595 19.45 15.91 -25.16
CA GLU A 595 20.70 15.14 -25.08
C GLU A 595 20.80 14.26 -23.83
N ALA A 596 19.82 14.32 -22.92
CA ALA A 596 19.62 13.22 -21.98
C ALA A 596 19.42 11.93 -22.80
N ARG A 597 19.94 10.79 -22.33
CA ARG A 597 19.78 9.51 -23.06
C ARG A 597 18.29 9.16 -23.11
N ARG A 598 17.62 9.54 -24.22
CA ARG A 598 16.16 9.55 -24.44
C ARG A 598 15.42 8.28 -24.02
N GLN A 599 16.07 7.13 -24.13
CA GLN A 599 15.50 5.86 -23.67
C GLN A 599 15.68 5.69 -22.16
N ALA A 600 16.90 5.83 -21.63
CA ALA A 600 17.25 5.52 -20.25
C ALA A 600 16.35 6.19 -19.20
N ALA A 601 16.22 7.52 -19.27
CA ALA A 601 15.49 8.29 -18.26
C ALA A 601 13.97 8.04 -18.34
N THR A 602 13.45 7.91 -19.57
CA THR A 602 12.03 7.60 -19.85
C THR A 602 11.67 6.16 -19.48
N GLU A 603 12.60 5.22 -19.63
CA GLU A 603 12.46 3.80 -19.28
C GLU A 603 12.44 3.60 -17.77
N VAL A 604 13.47 4.10 -17.05
CA VAL A 604 13.52 4.20 -15.58
C VAL A 604 12.18 4.69 -15.02
N ALA A 605 11.71 5.83 -15.52
CA ALA A 605 10.58 6.51 -14.94
C ALA A 605 9.21 5.96 -15.44
N ARG A 606 9.20 5.14 -16.50
CA ARG A 606 8.07 4.27 -16.90
C ARG A 606 7.97 3.05 -15.99
N LEU A 607 9.11 2.41 -15.69
CA LEU A 607 9.19 1.19 -14.88
C LEU A 607 8.86 1.44 -13.39
N HIS A 608 9.14 2.64 -12.89
CA HIS A 608 8.74 3.15 -11.58
C HIS A 608 7.21 3.27 -11.39
N ARG A 609 6.39 3.16 -12.44
CA ARG A 609 4.92 3.39 -12.38
C ARG A 609 4.04 2.16 -12.48
N LEU A 610 4.59 1.07 -12.98
CA LEU A 610 3.81 -0.11 -13.29
C LEU A 610 3.76 -0.97 -12.02
N SER A 611 2.57 -1.39 -11.61
CA SER A 611 2.45 -2.46 -10.61
C SER A 611 3.16 -3.73 -11.12
N PRO A 612 3.54 -4.68 -10.24
CA PRO A 612 4.10 -5.97 -10.65
C PRO A 612 3.28 -6.65 -11.77
N GLU A 613 1.96 -6.62 -11.65
CA GLU A 613 1.00 -7.13 -12.64
C GLU A 613 1.08 -6.38 -13.99
N GLN A 614 1.17 -5.05 -13.95
CA GLN A 614 1.27 -4.20 -15.15
C GLN A 614 2.63 -4.35 -15.85
N LEU A 615 3.69 -4.70 -15.12
CA LEU A 615 5.00 -5.04 -15.68
C LEU A 615 4.97 -6.39 -16.39
N GLU A 616 4.32 -7.40 -15.82
CA GLU A 616 4.13 -8.68 -16.50
C GLU A 616 3.29 -8.55 -17.76
N GLN A 617 2.19 -7.78 -17.72
CA GLN A 617 1.40 -7.50 -18.90
C GLN A 617 2.23 -6.76 -19.97
N TRP A 618 2.96 -5.70 -19.59
CA TRP A 618 3.83 -4.98 -20.52
C TRP A 618 4.93 -5.87 -21.11
N ARG A 619 5.53 -6.76 -20.31
CA ARG A 619 6.53 -7.74 -20.78
C ARG A 619 5.94 -8.68 -21.81
N ARG A 620 4.74 -9.23 -21.60
CA ARG A 620 4.03 -10.05 -22.61
C ARG A 620 3.81 -9.26 -23.90
N GLU A 621 3.33 -8.02 -23.80
CA GLU A 621 3.14 -7.12 -24.95
C GLU A 621 4.45 -6.77 -25.68
N GLN A 622 5.62 -6.74 -25.02
CA GLN A 622 6.92 -6.60 -25.69
C GLN A 622 7.39 -7.92 -26.33
N GLN A 623 7.17 -9.05 -25.66
CA GLN A 623 7.56 -10.38 -26.15
C GLN A 623 6.78 -10.74 -27.43
N GLU A 624 5.50 -10.35 -27.51
CA GLU A 624 4.68 -10.44 -28.72
C GLU A 624 5.14 -9.48 -29.83
N ARG A 625 5.67 -8.30 -29.50
CA ARG A 625 6.21 -7.33 -30.47
C ARG A 625 7.62 -7.67 -30.98
N GLY A 626 8.38 -8.48 -30.23
CA GLY A 626 9.70 -8.98 -30.63
C GLY A 626 9.66 -10.16 -31.61
N LEU A 627 8.48 -10.73 -31.90
CA LEU A 627 8.30 -11.90 -32.75
C LEU A 627 8.16 -11.57 -34.25
N VAL A 628 9.12 -10.83 -34.80
CA VAL A 628 9.39 -10.83 -36.26
C VAL A 628 10.91 -10.91 -36.49
N ALA A 629 11.32 -11.94 -37.23
CA ALA A 629 12.68 -12.26 -37.68
C ALA A 629 13.67 -12.88 -36.66
N VAL A 630 13.54 -14.20 -36.43
CA VAL A 630 14.45 -15.19 -37.04
C VAL A 630 13.61 -16.39 -37.50
N GLY A 631 13.76 -16.81 -38.75
CA GLY A 631 13.11 -17.99 -39.30
C GLY A 631 14.10 -19.09 -39.65
N GLY A 632 13.69 -20.35 -39.50
CA GLY A 632 14.47 -21.54 -39.85
C GLY A 632 13.80 -22.79 -39.30
N GLY A 633 12.95 -23.43 -40.10
CA GLY A 633 12.13 -24.56 -39.64
C GLY A 633 12.38 -25.86 -40.40
N VAL A 634 11.84 -26.96 -39.86
CA VAL A 634 11.52 -28.20 -40.60
C VAL A 634 10.19 -28.73 -40.05
N ALA A 635 9.30 -29.20 -40.93
CA ALA A 635 8.01 -29.78 -40.56
C ALA A 635 8.13 -31.25 -40.09
N PRO A 636 7.04 -31.87 -39.60
CA PRO A 636 6.27 -32.67 -40.58
C PRO A 636 4.74 -32.71 -40.37
N GLY A 637 4.06 -33.09 -41.45
CA GLY A 637 2.92 -34.03 -41.37
C GLY A 637 1.58 -33.50 -40.87
N GLY A 638 0.82 -32.82 -41.73
CA GLY A 638 -0.59 -32.53 -41.47
C GLY A 638 -1.49 -33.76 -41.61
N GLY A 639 -2.53 -33.83 -40.77
CA GLY A 639 -3.59 -34.85 -40.81
C GLY A 639 -4.87 -34.31 -40.17
N GLY A 640 -5.52 -33.35 -40.84
CA GLY A 640 -6.65 -32.62 -40.25
C GLY A 640 -8.00 -33.33 -40.37
N ARG A 641 -8.99 -32.87 -39.60
CA ARG A 641 -10.42 -32.89 -39.96
C ARG A 641 -11.17 -31.81 -39.17
N GLY A 642 -12.03 -31.09 -39.88
CA GLY A 642 -12.95 -30.08 -39.32
C GLY A 642 -14.22 -30.69 -38.70
N PRO A 643 -15.18 -29.84 -38.29
CA PRO A 643 -16.24 -30.20 -37.36
C PRO A 643 -17.36 -31.05 -37.97
N GLY A 644 -18.07 -31.78 -37.12
CA GLY A 644 -19.16 -32.67 -37.51
C GLY A 644 -20.51 -31.98 -37.68
N GLY A 645 -21.43 -32.68 -38.34
CA GLY A 645 -22.84 -32.34 -38.44
C GLY A 645 -23.67 -33.53 -38.93
N GLY A 646 -24.88 -33.71 -38.38
CA GLY A 646 -25.90 -34.65 -38.86
C GLY A 646 -25.74 -36.12 -38.41
N GLY A 647 -26.73 -36.63 -37.66
CA GLY A 647 -26.99 -38.07 -37.55
C GLY A 647 -27.95 -38.54 -38.66
N PRO A 648 -28.79 -39.57 -38.46
CA PRO A 648 -28.88 -40.51 -37.33
C PRO A 648 -28.88 -42.00 -37.76
N GLY A 649 -28.88 -42.93 -36.79
CA GLY A 649 -29.48 -44.26 -37.00
C GLY A 649 -28.78 -45.48 -36.37
N GLY A 650 -29.59 -46.37 -35.79
CA GLY A 650 -29.41 -47.82 -36.00
C GLY A 650 -28.65 -48.67 -34.97
N GLY A 651 -29.32 -49.04 -33.87
CA GLY A 651 -29.33 -50.42 -33.34
C GLY A 651 -28.08 -51.00 -32.64
N GLY A 652 -28.30 -52.02 -31.78
CA GLY A 652 -27.22 -52.92 -31.31
C GLY A 652 -26.94 -53.00 -29.80
N ARG A 653 -27.87 -53.56 -29.02
CA ARG A 653 -27.58 -54.30 -27.77
C ARG A 653 -27.14 -55.74 -28.14
N PRO A 654 -26.69 -56.61 -27.20
CA PRO A 654 -26.07 -56.42 -25.87
C PRO A 654 -24.83 -57.35 -25.63
N GLY A 655 -24.24 -57.38 -24.42
CA GLY A 655 -23.41 -58.52 -23.96
C GLY A 655 -22.50 -58.28 -22.76
N GLY A 656 -22.76 -58.92 -21.61
CA GLY A 656 -21.76 -59.27 -20.58
C GLY A 656 -21.57 -60.80 -20.56
N PRO A 657 -21.23 -61.48 -19.44
CA PRO A 657 -20.72 -61.02 -18.14
C PRO A 657 -19.57 -61.92 -17.54
N GLY A 658 -19.20 -61.71 -16.26
CA GLY A 658 -18.45 -62.69 -15.42
C GLY A 658 -16.92 -62.59 -15.44
N GLY A 659 -16.16 -62.91 -14.38
CA GLY A 659 -16.48 -63.37 -13.00
C GLY A 659 -15.20 -63.43 -12.12
N GLY A 660 -15.34 -63.70 -10.81
CA GLY A 660 -14.19 -64.01 -9.89
C GLY A 660 -13.88 -65.53 -9.84
N PRO A 661 -13.26 -66.11 -8.77
CA PRO A 661 -12.82 -65.51 -7.50
C PRO A 661 -11.49 -66.07 -6.84
N ALA A 662 -11.14 -65.55 -5.65
CA ALA A 662 -10.55 -66.19 -4.44
C ALA A 662 -9.18 -66.96 -4.40
N GLY A 663 -8.47 -66.82 -3.26
CA GLY A 663 -7.66 -67.91 -2.65
C GLY A 663 -6.26 -67.60 -2.07
N GLY A 664 -6.11 -67.63 -0.72
CA GLY A 664 -4.85 -67.87 0.03
C GLY A 664 -3.82 -66.72 0.21
N ASP A 665 -2.77 -66.84 1.05
CA ASP A 665 -2.67 -67.51 2.37
C ASP A 665 -1.45 -67.05 3.24
N ARG A 666 -1.01 -67.85 4.24
CA ARG A 666 0.08 -67.64 5.23
C ARG A 666 0.95 -68.94 5.37
N PRO A 667 2.06 -69.08 6.17
CA PRO A 667 2.29 -68.48 7.51
C PRO A 667 3.75 -68.25 8.01
N GLY A 668 3.87 -67.84 9.30
CA GLY A 668 5.01 -68.08 10.20
C GLY A 668 5.70 -66.84 10.81
N ARG A 669 6.35 -66.86 11.99
CA ARG A 669 6.01 -67.21 13.40
C ARG A 669 7.30 -66.94 14.24
N GLY A 670 7.16 -66.47 15.49
CA GLY A 670 8.26 -66.37 16.50
C GLY A 670 8.12 -65.10 17.39
N THR A 671 7.56 -65.12 18.61
CA THR A 671 8.13 -65.54 19.93
C THR A 671 9.36 -64.73 20.35
N GLY A 672 9.51 -64.10 21.53
CA GLY A 672 8.71 -63.89 22.77
C GLY A 672 9.40 -62.74 23.57
N GLY A 673 9.10 -62.36 24.82
CA GLY A 673 8.20 -62.84 25.88
C GLY A 673 8.08 -61.79 27.02
N ASP A 674 7.57 -62.20 28.19
CA ASP A 674 6.95 -61.33 29.22
C ASP A 674 7.88 -60.53 30.17
N GLY A 675 7.30 -59.55 30.90
CA GLY A 675 7.99 -58.82 31.99
C GLY A 675 7.15 -57.77 32.75
N ALA A 676 6.38 -58.18 33.74
CA ALA A 676 5.77 -57.37 34.82
C ALA A 676 5.62 -58.27 36.08
N PRO A 677 5.27 -57.80 37.30
CA PRO A 677 4.93 -56.44 37.78
C PRO A 677 5.68 -56.05 39.09
N THR A 678 5.26 -54.97 39.80
CA THR A 678 4.76 -54.97 41.22
C THR A 678 4.77 -53.54 41.84
N PRO A 679 3.78 -53.12 42.68
CA PRO A 679 3.60 -51.73 43.17
C PRO A 679 3.78 -51.55 44.71
N LEU A 680 3.68 -50.31 45.25
CA LEU A 680 3.34 -50.03 46.68
C LEU A 680 2.97 -48.55 47.00
N ARG A 681 1.66 -48.28 47.14
CA ARG A 681 0.86 -47.60 48.22
C ARG A 681 1.40 -46.44 49.14
N PRO A 682 0.53 -45.74 49.94
CA PRO A 682 0.55 -44.25 50.02
C PRO A 682 0.48 -43.66 51.47
N ALA A 683 -0.08 -42.43 51.59
CA ALA A 683 -0.47 -41.63 52.77
C ALA A 683 0.45 -40.41 53.07
N GLY A 684 -0.06 -39.29 53.62
CA GLY A 684 -1.39 -39.05 54.19
C GLY A 684 -1.82 -37.57 54.25
N GLU A 685 -2.89 -37.32 55.02
CA GLU A 685 -3.66 -36.06 55.08
C GLU A 685 -3.04 -35.00 56.01
N GLY A 686 -3.41 -33.73 55.81
CA GLY A 686 -3.08 -32.63 56.72
C GLY A 686 -3.74 -31.32 56.29
N GLY A 687 -4.86 -30.95 56.91
CA GLY A 687 -5.65 -29.78 56.52
C GLY A 687 -5.17 -28.45 57.12
N GLY A 688 -5.46 -27.33 56.45
CA GLY A 688 -5.20 -25.98 56.96
C GLY A 688 -5.87 -24.90 56.10
N ARG A 689 -6.96 -24.30 56.60
CA ARG A 689 -7.60 -23.12 55.98
C ARG A 689 -6.80 -21.85 56.28
N THR A 690 -6.47 -21.07 55.26
CA THR A 690 -6.63 -19.59 55.20
C THR A 690 -6.31 -19.13 53.78
N GLY A 691 -7.12 -18.25 53.20
CA GLY A 691 -6.99 -17.89 51.78
C GLY A 691 -6.29 -16.56 51.53
N ARG A 692 -5.99 -16.30 50.25
CA ARG A 692 -6.14 -15.00 49.56
C ARG A 692 -6.02 -15.23 48.04
N PHE A 693 -6.82 -14.50 47.27
CA PHE A 693 -6.77 -14.49 45.80
C PHE A 693 -5.47 -13.83 45.32
N ARG A 694 -4.78 -14.46 44.37
CA ARG A 694 -4.09 -13.78 43.26
C ARG A 694 -3.70 -14.75 42.13
N ASP A 695 -3.56 -14.16 40.95
CA ASP A 695 -2.86 -14.61 39.75
C ASP A 695 -3.35 -15.89 39.04
N VAL A 696 -3.97 -15.67 37.87
CA VAL A 696 -4.13 -16.68 36.81
C VAL A 696 -3.50 -16.12 35.53
N ALA A 697 -2.38 -16.70 35.13
CA ALA A 697 -1.82 -16.52 33.79
C ALA A 697 -2.57 -17.44 32.79
N PRO A 698 -2.84 -17.00 31.55
CA PRO A 698 -3.48 -17.84 30.54
C PRO A 698 -2.49 -18.89 29.99
N ALA A 699 -2.90 -20.15 30.00
CA ALA A 699 -2.09 -21.27 29.51
C ALA A 699 -2.04 -21.35 27.98
N ALA A 700 -0.90 -21.75 27.44
CA ALA A 700 -0.75 -22.09 26.03
C ALA A 700 -1.56 -23.35 25.68
N LEU A 701 -2.35 -23.30 24.60
CA LEU A 701 -3.07 -24.46 24.07
C LEU A 701 -2.45 -24.92 22.75
N ASN A 702 -1.87 -26.11 22.81
CA ASN A 702 -1.15 -26.78 21.73
C ASN A 702 -2.15 -27.63 20.91
N PHE A 703 -2.38 -27.30 19.64
CA PHE A 703 -3.35 -28.02 18.80
C PHE A 703 -2.74 -29.21 18.07
N GLY A 704 -3.02 -30.41 18.58
CA GLY A 704 -2.59 -31.68 17.99
C GLY A 704 -3.38 -32.06 16.73
N GLN A 705 -2.73 -32.85 15.86
CA GLN A 705 -3.31 -33.38 14.62
C GLN A 705 -4.45 -34.38 14.90
N GLY A 706 -5.59 -34.22 14.20
CA GLY A 706 -6.69 -35.18 14.19
C GLY A 706 -7.04 -35.64 12.77
N ARG A 707 -6.59 -36.84 12.37
CA ARG A 707 -7.09 -37.52 11.17
C ARG A 707 -8.47 -38.14 11.46
N SER A 708 -9.43 -37.96 10.56
CA SER A 708 -10.58 -38.85 10.47
C SER A 708 -10.86 -39.24 9.02
N ARG A 709 -11.23 -40.51 8.83
CA ARG A 709 -11.60 -41.10 7.54
C ARG A 709 -13.13 -41.25 7.48
N ARG A 710 -13.76 -40.69 6.45
CA ARG A 710 -14.68 -41.40 5.53
C ARG A 710 -15.10 -40.48 4.40
#